data_AF-A0A816R4A5-F1
#
_entry.id   AF-A0A816R4A5-F1
#
_cell.length_a   1.000
_cell.length_b   1.000
_cell.length_c   1.000
_cell.angle_alpha   90.00
_cell.angle_beta   90.00
_cell.angle_gamma   90.00
#
_symmetry.space_group_name_H-M   'P 1'
#
loop_
_entity.id
_entity.type
_entity.pdbx_description
1 polymer ?
#
loop_
_entity_poly.entity_id
_entity_poly.type
_entity_poly.pdbx_seq_one_letter_code
_entity_poly.pdbx_strand_id
1 'polypeptide(L)'
;MMERGLVRFLFLILAVAICGAASVFQPISDSHRSAALDVFVPVDGSYKSLEEAYEALKTLEILGIDKKSDLSSATCENVVKVLALSSSTLKDALYALSLNGILKCKSGEDVPKDIVSKLQTGVKDAKLLLDFYYSVRGLVLVKEQFSGTDISLGDAEAVFRSIKALSQSDGKWRYSPNNPESSTFAAGLAFETLAGVISLAPSEIDHSLIQTLKTGITKLFDSIQKYDDGTFYFDESEGPISTTASVIRGLKSFAASESTGLNLPGEKIVGLAKFFLGVGIPGDAKDFFNQIDALACLEDNRFSVPLILSLPSSVISLTKKEPLKVKVSTVLGSKAPALSVKLAQALSSGSKGSSVINNQELKFDAESATYFLESFPKNFDVGKYTFVFEILLDESANEKAYITEAQTKVPIAATGAITIENAEIAVLDSDVGSVESQKKLDLTKDEAVSLSANHLQKLRLSFQLTTPIGHVFKPHQAFLKLKHESQVEHIFLVKTSGKKSELVLDFLGLVEKLYYLSGKYEIQLTIGDASMENSLLSNIGHIELDLPERPEKAARPPLQPTDPYSRYVPKAEISHIFRVPEKLPAKQISLVFLGLIVLPFIGFLIGLTRLGVNIKSFPSSVGAATSALLFHGGIGAVLLLYVLFWVKASSQNRFLRAMSYSAAGQGKNSSGKRRISDLLTQSDNRVCADCSAPDPKWASANIGVFICLKCCGVHRSLGTHISKVVLSVTLDEWSDDEVDSMIEIGGNASANSVYEAFIPDGVSKPGPDASLDQRMQFIRSKYEHQEFLKPSLRITSVKGSNSSSSQQPHLEGMVEFIGLLKVTLKKGTNLAVRDMRTSDSYVVLTLGQQTAKSTVMKSNLNPVWNEELMLSVPHDYGSVKLQVFDYDAFSGDDIMGEAGIDIQPLITSAMAFGDPEMFGDMQIGKWLKSRDNALIEDSIINIADGKVKQEVHIKLQNVESGELELELEWLRLDQ
;
A
#
# COMPACT_ATOMS: atom_id res chain seq x y z
N MET A 1 29.52 1.66 -2.05
CA MET A 1 28.38 2.58 -1.89
C MET A 1 27.02 1.86 -1.95
N MET A 2 26.90 0.73 -2.65
CA MET A 2 25.64 -0.04 -2.78
C MET A 2 25.35 -0.99 -1.59
N GLU A 3 26.38 -1.50 -0.90
CA GLU A 3 26.20 -2.37 0.29
C GLU A 3 25.65 -1.64 1.54
N ARG A 4 25.88 -0.33 1.68
CA ARG A 4 25.36 0.45 2.82
C ARG A 4 23.86 0.75 2.73
N GLY A 5 23.30 0.70 1.51
CA GLY A 5 21.86 0.90 1.28
C GLY A 5 21.03 -0.34 1.65
N LEU A 6 21.55 -1.54 1.40
CA LEU A 6 20.85 -2.79 1.67
C LEU A 6 20.73 -3.08 3.19
N VAL A 7 21.77 -2.75 3.96
CA VAL A 7 21.77 -2.93 5.43
C VAL A 7 20.79 -1.97 6.12
N ARG A 8 20.66 -0.73 5.63
CA ARG A 8 19.65 0.23 6.14
C ARG A 8 18.22 -0.20 5.80
N PHE A 9 18.00 -0.82 4.65
CA PHE A 9 16.68 -1.31 4.24
C PHE A 9 16.26 -2.58 5.01
N LEU A 10 17.20 -3.48 5.29
CA LEU A 10 16.97 -4.67 6.13
C LEU A 10 16.70 -4.34 7.61
N PHE A 11 17.31 -3.28 8.15
CA PHE A 11 17.00 -2.79 9.50
C PHE A 11 15.60 -2.15 9.58
N LEU A 12 15.13 -1.50 8.52
CA LEU A 12 13.79 -0.91 8.48
C LEU A 12 12.68 -1.98 8.44
N ILE A 13 12.91 -3.09 7.74
CA ILE A 13 11.93 -4.19 7.63
C ILE A 13 11.86 -5.01 8.93
N LEU A 14 12.95 -5.12 9.69
CA LEU A 14 12.94 -5.79 10.99
C LEU A 14 12.22 -4.98 12.09
N ALA A 15 12.08 -3.67 11.93
CA ALA A 15 11.39 -2.79 12.89
C ALA A 15 9.86 -2.80 12.76
N VAL A 16 9.31 -3.21 11.61
CA VAL A 16 7.86 -3.16 11.34
C VAL A 16 7.13 -4.46 11.72
N ALA A 17 7.85 -5.54 12.01
CA ALA A 17 7.27 -6.86 12.34
C ALA A 17 7.11 -7.15 13.86
N ILE A 18 7.17 -6.12 14.72
CA ILE A 18 6.87 -6.23 16.17
C ILE A 18 5.78 -5.22 16.54
N CYS A 19 4.68 -5.20 15.78
CA CYS A 19 3.47 -4.51 16.21
C CYS A 19 2.70 -5.44 17.16
N GLY A 20 2.97 -5.31 18.46
CA GLY A 20 2.38 -6.16 19.51
C GLY A 20 3.20 -6.29 20.79
N ALA A 21 4.31 -5.54 20.94
CA ALA A 21 4.97 -5.38 22.23
C ALA A 21 4.63 -4.00 22.78
N ALA A 22 4.00 -3.95 23.97
CA ALA A 22 3.97 -2.73 24.77
C ALA A 22 5.39 -2.11 24.81
N SER A 23 5.44 -0.84 24.43
CA SER A 23 6.62 0.01 24.26
C SER A 23 7.45 0.04 25.54
N VAL A 24 8.63 -0.59 25.52
CA VAL A 24 9.62 -0.34 26.57
C VAL A 24 10.26 1.00 26.28
N PHE A 25 9.76 2.04 26.94
CA PHE A 25 10.29 3.39 26.80
C PHE A 25 11.72 3.46 27.33
N GLN A 26 12.64 3.88 26.47
CA GLN A 26 14.02 4.14 26.86
C GLN A 26 14.21 5.65 27.02
N PRO A 27 14.94 6.12 28.04
CA PRO A 27 15.40 7.50 28.09
C PRO A 27 16.22 7.87 26.84
N ILE A 28 16.48 9.16 26.65
CA ILE A 28 17.37 9.63 25.58
C ILE A 28 18.70 8.86 25.61
N SER A 29 19.05 8.30 24.46
CA SER A 29 20.19 7.39 24.27
C SER A 29 21.24 7.96 23.32
N ASP A 30 22.37 7.26 23.18
CA ASP A 30 23.42 7.62 22.22
C ASP A 30 22.96 7.60 20.76
N SER A 31 21.88 6.87 20.44
CA SER A 31 21.27 6.91 19.11
C SER A 31 20.65 8.27 18.81
N HIS A 32 20.04 8.93 19.80
CA HIS A 32 19.52 10.30 19.64
C HIS A 32 20.67 11.30 19.46
N ARG A 33 21.77 11.14 20.21
CA ARG A 33 22.98 11.96 20.05
C ARG A 33 23.58 11.81 18.66
N SER A 34 23.62 10.58 18.15
CA SER A 34 24.11 10.28 16.80
C SER A 34 23.19 10.83 15.72
N ALA A 35 21.87 10.65 15.87
CA ALA A 35 20.88 11.17 14.94
C ALA A 35 20.88 12.70 14.88
N ALA A 36 21.03 13.38 16.02
CA ALA A 36 21.12 14.84 16.06
C ALA A 36 22.30 15.36 15.23
N LEU A 37 23.43 14.65 15.21
CA LEU A 37 24.60 14.99 14.40
C LEU A 37 24.37 14.80 12.90
N ASP A 38 23.47 13.91 12.50
CA ASP A 38 23.12 13.65 11.09
C ASP A 38 22.00 14.57 10.59
N VAL A 39 21.00 14.86 11.44
CA VAL A 39 19.83 15.66 11.11
C VAL A 39 20.16 17.15 11.04
N PHE A 40 20.95 17.66 11.97
CA PHE A 40 21.29 19.09 12.06
C PHE A 40 22.62 19.46 11.39
N VAL A 41 23.00 18.76 10.31
CA VAL A 41 24.18 19.12 9.52
C VAL A 41 23.85 20.36 8.67
N PRO A 42 24.60 21.47 8.80
CA PRO A 42 24.37 22.66 7.97
C PRO A 42 24.74 22.38 6.51
N VAL A 43 23.98 22.95 5.58
CA VAL A 43 24.28 22.89 4.15
C VAL A 43 25.35 23.94 3.84
N ASP A 44 26.47 23.54 3.24
CA ASP A 44 27.60 24.42 2.91
C ASP A 44 28.18 25.22 4.10
N GLY A 45 27.97 24.72 5.33
CA GLY A 45 28.47 25.37 6.56
C GLY A 45 27.57 26.48 7.12
N SER A 46 26.35 26.66 6.62
CA SER A 46 25.36 27.61 7.17
C SER A 46 23.93 27.05 7.23
N TYR A 47 23.10 27.58 8.12
CA TYR A 47 21.67 27.24 8.22
C TYR A 47 20.81 28.17 7.33
N LYS A 48 19.64 27.70 6.88
CA LYS A 48 18.77 28.48 5.98
C LYS A 48 18.07 29.64 6.70
N SER A 49 17.85 29.51 8.00
CA SER A 49 17.21 30.53 8.84
C SER A 49 17.79 30.57 10.26
N LEU A 50 17.54 31.66 10.98
CA LEU A 50 17.90 31.76 12.41
C LEU A 50 17.08 30.81 13.29
N GLU A 51 15.86 30.45 12.85
CA GLU A 51 15.01 29.46 13.52
C GLU A 51 15.63 28.06 13.43
N GLU A 52 16.01 27.62 12.23
CA GLU A 52 16.69 26.32 12.02
C GLU A 52 18.02 26.25 12.77
N ALA A 53 18.79 27.35 12.78
CA ALA A 53 20.03 27.44 13.55
C ALA A 53 19.78 27.32 15.06
N TYR A 54 18.71 27.94 15.57
CA TYR A 54 18.35 27.87 16.99
C TYR A 54 17.93 26.45 17.37
N GLU A 55 17.05 25.83 16.58
CA GLU A 55 16.57 24.47 16.78
C GLU A 55 17.75 23.49 16.85
N ALA A 56 18.66 23.57 15.88
CA ALA A 56 19.87 22.77 15.85
C ALA A 56 20.77 22.97 17.08
N LEU A 57 21.18 24.20 17.36
CA LEU A 57 22.13 24.50 18.44
C LEU A 57 21.54 24.22 19.82
N LYS A 58 20.23 24.44 20.00
CA LYS A 58 19.54 24.14 21.25
C LYS A 58 19.45 22.63 21.48
N THR A 59 19.13 21.84 20.45
CA THR A 59 19.14 20.38 20.55
C THR A 59 20.53 19.84 20.89
N LEU A 60 21.58 20.33 20.22
CA LEU A 60 22.97 19.93 20.51
C LEU A 60 23.38 20.31 21.93
N GLU A 61 22.94 21.46 22.44
CA GLU A 61 23.15 21.87 23.84
C GLU A 61 22.49 20.92 24.83
N ILE A 62 21.20 20.63 24.65
CA ILE A 62 20.43 19.73 25.53
C ILE A 62 21.08 18.34 25.55
N LEU A 63 21.52 17.87 24.38
CA LEU A 63 22.22 16.60 24.24
C LEU A 63 23.69 16.66 24.65
N GLY A 64 24.23 17.79 25.14
CA GLY A 64 25.62 17.87 25.59
C GLY A 64 26.66 17.57 24.52
N ILE A 65 26.38 17.89 23.25
CA ILE A 65 27.28 17.67 22.12
C ILE A 65 28.14 18.93 21.89
N ASP A 66 29.45 18.80 22.04
CA ASP A 66 30.40 19.91 21.94
C ASP A 66 30.83 20.18 20.48
N LYS A 67 29.88 20.60 19.63
CA LYS A 67 30.11 21.09 18.25
C LYS A 67 29.74 22.56 18.06
N LYS A 68 29.40 23.26 19.14
CA LYS A 68 28.92 24.65 19.10
C LYS A 68 29.96 25.61 18.50
N SER A 69 31.25 25.37 18.74
CA SER A 69 32.35 26.20 18.23
C SER A 69 32.43 26.20 16.71
N ASP A 70 32.23 25.05 16.06
CA ASP A 70 32.44 24.87 14.62
C ASP A 70 31.37 25.59 13.79
N LEU A 71 30.19 25.82 14.39
CA LEU A 71 29.01 26.44 13.76
C LEU A 71 28.84 27.93 14.12
N SER A 72 29.70 28.44 15.00
CA SER A 72 29.48 29.73 15.67
C SER A 72 29.80 30.96 14.81
N SER A 73 30.78 30.89 13.92
CA SER A 73 31.32 32.08 13.22
C SER A 73 30.33 32.72 12.25
N ALA A 74 29.87 31.98 11.24
CA ALA A 74 28.90 32.47 10.26
C ALA A 74 27.53 32.79 10.89
N THR A 75 27.10 32.00 11.87
CA THR A 75 25.84 32.22 12.59
C THR A 75 25.89 33.51 13.43
N CYS A 76 27.01 33.78 14.11
CA CYS A 76 27.18 34.99 14.89
C CYS A 76 27.21 36.26 14.04
N GLU A 77 27.76 36.23 12.82
CA GLU A 77 27.69 37.37 11.90
C GLU A 77 26.24 37.74 11.55
N ASN A 78 25.40 36.73 11.28
CA ASN A 78 23.98 36.93 11.00
C ASN A 78 23.20 37.43 12.22
N VAL A 79 23.48 36.90 13.42
CA VAL A 79 22.87 37.36 14.68
C VAL A 79 23.18 38.83 14.93
N VAL A 80 24.46 39.23 14.86
CA VAL A 80 24.87 40.62 15.06
C VAL A 80 24.22 41.54 14.02
N LYS A 81 24.15 41.11 12.76
CA LYS A 81 23.49 41.86 11.68
C LYS A 81 22.01 42.10 11.95
N VAL A 82 21.26 41.08 12.37
CA VAL A 82 19.81 41.19 12.65
C VAL A 82 19.53 42.04 13.89
N LEU A 83 20.36 41.94 14.93
CA LEU A 83 20.23 42.75 16.14
C LEU A 83 20.58 44.23 15.91
N ALA A 84 21.43 44.54 14.93
CA ALA A 84 21.77 45.91 14.53
C ALA A 84 20.77 46.55 13.54
N LEU A 85 19.97 45.74 12.83
CA LEU A 85 19.01 46.22 11.84
C LEU A 85 17.68 46.61 12.47
N SER A 86 17.31 47.89 12.40
CA SER A 86 15.99 48.37 12.85
C SER A 86 14.81 47.76 12.06
N SER A 87 15.03 47.32 10.82
CA SER A 87 14.01 46.76 9.90
C SER A 87 13.75 45.25 10.01
N SER A 88 14.39 44.52 10.94
CA SER A 88 14.16 43.08 11.11
C SER A 88 12.71 42.73 11.51
N THR A 89 12.25 41.50 11.33
CA THR A 89 10.92 41.12 11.86
C THR A 89 11.00 40.84 13.37
N LEU A 90 9.86 40.85 14.08
CA LEU A 90 9.83 40.47 15.51
C LEU A 90 10.28 39.01 15.70
N LYS A 91 9.93 38.13 14.75
CA LYS A 91 10.37 36.73 14.73
C LYS A 91 11.88 36.62 14.62
N ASP A 92 12.50 37.30 13.65
CA ASP A 92 13.95 37.26 13.46
C ASP A 92 14.70 37.84 14.67
N ALA A 93 14.17 38.90 15.28
CA ALA A 93 14.70 39.48 16.50
C ALA A 93 14.70 38.47 17.67
N LEU A 94 13.59 37.73 17.84
CA LEU A 94 13.52 36.68 18.87
C LEU A 94 14.59 35.61 18.64
N TYR A 95 14.66 35.01 17.45
CA TYR A 95 15.61 33.93 17.20
C TYR A 95 17.07 34.41 17.24
N ALA A 96 17.35 35.64 16.82
CA ALA A 96 18.68 36.25 16.98
C ALA A 96 19.06 36.37 18.46
N LEU A 97 18.15 36.83 19.33
CA LEU A 97 18.37 36.89 20.78
C LEU A 97 18.53 35.48 21.39
N SER A 98 17.71 34.51 20.97
CA SER A 98 17.80 33.12 21.44
C SER A 98 19.15 32.49 21.10
N LEU A 99 19.63 32.68 19.86
CA LEU A 99 20.94 32.25 19.41
C LEU A 99 22.08 32.93 20.16
N ASN A 100 21.95 34.24 20.43
CA ASN A 100 22.95 34.97 21.19
C ASN A 100 23.11 34.42 22.61
N GLY A 101 22.01 33.97 23.23
CA GLY A 101 22.04 33.32 24.55
C GLY A 101 22.85 32.01 24.57
N ILE A 102 22.87 31.27 23.45
CA ILE A 102 23.61 30.00 23.31
C ILE A 102 25.06 30.25 22.89
N LEU A 103 25.28 31.05 21.85
CA LEU A 103 26.59 31.25 21.22
C LEU A 103 27.44 32.35 21.90
N LYS A 104 26.82 33.25 22.66
CA LYS A 104 27.45 34.43 23.26
C LYS A 104 28.27 35.21 22.23
N CYS A 105 27.63 35.55 21.11
CA CYS A 105 28.26 36.30 20.05
C CYS A 105 28.73 37.66 20.58
N LYS A 106 29.91 38.13 20.14
CA LYS A 106 30.47 39.43 20.56
C LYS A 106 29.67 40.59 19.93
N SER A 107 28.47 40.85 20.42
CA SER A 107 27.81 42.15 20.31
C SER A 107 28.49 43.11 21.30
N GLY A 108 28.57 44.40 20.99
CA GLY A 108 29.14 45.39 21.92
C GLY A 108 28.48 45.32 23.31
N GLU A 109 29.18 45.79 24.36
CA GLU A 109 28.74 45.70 25.76
C GLU A 109 27.40 46.42 26.06
N ASP A 110 26.87 47.19 25.11
CA ASP A 110 25.61 47.91 25.25
C ASP A 110 24.42 47.13 24.66
N VAL A 111 23.34 47.02 25.45
CA VAL A 111 22.01 46.63 24.98
C VAL A 111 21.65 47.49 23.76
N PRO A 112 21.28 46.91 22.60
CA PRO A 112 20.76 47.71 21.50
C PRO A 112 19.46 48.39 21.98
N LYS A 113 19.52 49.65 22.41
CA LYS A 113 18.32 50.40 22.85
C LYS A 113 17.20 50.34 21.81
N ASP A 114 17.60 50.24 20.55
CA ASP A 114 16.73 50.05 19.39
C ASP A 114 15.95 48.73 19.43
N ILE A 115 16.54 47.61 19.89
CA ILE A 115 15.84 46.31 19.98
C ILE A 115 14.83 46.33 21.12
N VAL A 116 15.19 46.90 22.28
CA VAL A 116 14.27 47.02 23.43
C VAL A 116 13.09 47.91 23.06
N SER A 117 13.35 49.08 22.46
CA SER A 117 12.29 49.99 22.00
C SER A 117 11.38 49.31 20.99
N LYS A 118 11.94 48.54 20.06
CA LYS A 118 11.17 47.81 19.04
C LYS A 118 10.27 46.74 19.65
N LEU A 119 10.80 45.93 20.57
CA LEU A 119 10.02 44.89 21.24
C LEU A 119 8.94 45.51 22.14
N GLN A 120 9.23 46.61 22.84
CA GLN A 120 8.22 47.35 23.62
C GLN A 120 7.11 47.93 22.74
N THR A 121 7.45 48.51 21.59
CA THR A 121 6.45 48.95 20.59
C THR A 121 5.66 47.75 20.05
N GLY A 122 6.33 46.63 19.78
CA GLY A 122 5.70 45.37 19.36
C GLY A 122 4.65 44.88 20.36
N VAL A 123 4.91 44.94 21.66
CA VAL A 123 3.91 44.60 22.69
C VAL A 123 2.73 45.58 22.68
N LYS A 124 2.97 46.88 22.50
CA LYS A 124 1.91 47.91 22.49
C LYS A 124 0.99 47.80 21.28
N ASP A 125 1.55 47.50 20.11
CA ASP A 125 0.80 47.43 18.85
C ASP A 125 0.22 46.04 18.56
N ALA A 126 0.62 45.02 19.34
CA ALA A 126 0.22 43.63 19.15
C ALA A 126 -1.30 43.44 19.27
N LYS A 127 -1.87 42.76 18.28
CA LYS A 127 -3.24 42.23 18.29
C LYS A 127 -3.27 40.73 18.08
N LEU A 128 -2.19 40.15 17.56
CA LEU A 128 -2.04 38.73 17.30
C LEU A 128 -1.24 38.09 18.42
N LEU A 129 -1.54 36.82 18.71
CA LEU A 129 -0.83 36.06 19.74
C LEU A 129 0.67 35.95 19.44
N LEU A 130 1.04 35.75 18.18
CA LEU A 130 2.44 35.64 17.76
C LEU A 130 3.23 36.93 17.96
N ASP A 131 2.60 38.10 17.77
CA ASP A 131 3.26 39.39 18.01
C ASP A 131 3.55 39.59 19.50
N PHE A 132 2.59 39.23 20.36
CA PHE A 132 2.82 39.19 21.81
C PHE A 132 3.93 38.20 22.17
N TYR A 133 3.88 36.99 21.62
CA TYR A 133 4.87 35.94 21.87
C TYR A 133 6.30 36.40 21.53
N TYR A 134 6.53 36.82 20.28
CA TYR A 134 7.85 37.25 19.83
C TYR A 134 8.37 38.46 20.62
N SER A 135 7.49 39.42 20.91
CA SER A 135 7.88 40.66 21.60
C SER A 135 8.19 40.43 23.08
N VAL A 136 7.29 39.77 23.81
CA VAL A 136 7.44 39.50 25.25
C VAL A 136 8.60 38.54 25.50
N ARG A 137 8.69 37.44 24.73
CA ARG A 137 9.79 36.49 24.89
C ARG A 137 11.14 37.13 24.58
N GLY A 138 11.20 37.99 23.56
CA GLY A 138 12.39 38.78 23.25
C GLY A 138 12.81 39.66 24.43
N LEU A 139 11.87 40.38 25.06
CA LEU A 139 12.16 41.22 26.24
C LEU A 139 12.67 40.40 27.44
N VAL A 140 12.10 39.22 27.67
CA VAL A 140 12.58 38.29 28.71
C VAL A 140 14.03 37.88 28.44
N LEU A 141 14.36 37.50 27.20
CA LEU A 141 15.73 37.11 26.83
C LEU A 141 16.71 38.27 26.99
N VAL A 142 16.32 39.51 26.66
CA VAL A 142 17.17 40.69 26.90
C VAL A 142 17.41 40.87 28.40
N LYS A 143 16.37 40.75 29.23
CA LYS A 143 16.49 40.83 30.70
C LYS A 143 17.41 39.75 31.27
N GLU A 144 17.36 38.53 30.73
CA GLU A 144 18.21 37.40 31.15
C GLU A 144 19.68 37.56 30.72
N GLN A 145 19.94 38.09 29.52
CA GLN A 145 21.29 38.18 28.94
C GLN A 145 22.05 39.43 29.36
N PHE A 146 21.35 40.55 29.61
CA PHE A 146 21.97 41.86 29.85
C PHE A 146 21.58 42.41 31.23
N SER A 147 22.18 41.83 32.28
CA SER A 147 21.97 42.22 33.67
C SER A 147 22.45 43.66 33.92
N GLY A 148 21.50 44.58 34.18
CA GLY A 148 21.79 46.00 34.40
C GLY A 148 20.74 46.96 33.81
N THR A 149 19.81 46.46 33.00
CA THR A 149 18.74 47.26 32.39
C THR A 149 17.43 47.00 33.13
N ASP A 150 16.78 48.04 33.65
CA ASP A 150 15.45 47.94 34.27
C ASP A 150 14.38 47.83 33.16
N ILE A 151 14.23 46.61 32.64
CA ILE A 151 13.23 46.26 31.63
C ILE A 151 11.97 45.81 32.38
N SER A 152 11.03 46.74 32.53
CA SER A 152 9.70 46.49 33.08
C SER A 152 8.62 46.81 32.05
N LEU A 153 7.52 46.06 32.14
CA LEU A 153 6.34 46.28 31.32
C LEU A 153 5.33 47.08 32.16
N GLY A 154 5.35 48.42 32.03
CA GLY A 154 4.53 49.32 32.86
C GLY A 154 3.02 49.01 32.86
N ASP A 155 2.50 48.51 31.74
CA ASP A 155 1.09 48.11 31.56
C ASP A 155 0.90 46.58 31.59
N ALA A 156 1.73 45.83 32.35
CA ALA A 156 1.74 44.36 32.34
C ALA A 156 0.37 43.72 32.55
N GLU A 157 -0.46 44.25 33.45
CA GLU A 157 -1.79 43.70 33.72
C GLU A 157 -2.77 43.91 32.55
N ALA A 158 -2.65 45.04 31.83
CA ALA A 158 -3.44 45.31 30.63
C ALA A 158 -3.02 44.40 29.46
N VAL A 159 -1.71 44.17 29.31
CA VAL A 159 -1.17 43.22 28.33
C VAL A 159 -1.60 41.79 28.68
N PHE A 160 -1.55 41.40 29.95
CA PHE A 160 -2.04 40.11 30.43
C PHE A 160 -3.51 39.90 30.07
N ARG A 161 -4.37 40.89 30.34
CA ARG A 161 -5.80 40.83 29.98
C ARG A 161 -6.03 40.76 28.47
N SER A 162 -5.24 41.48 27.68
CA SER A 162 -5.32 41.48 26.21
C SER A 162 -4.98 40.12 25.62
N ILE A 163 -3.92 39.48 26.14
CA ILE A 163 -3.57 38.11 25.78
C ILE A 163 -4.71 37.19 26.26
N LYS A 164 -5.11 37.25 27.53
CA LYS A 164 -6.18 36.40 28.10
C LYS A 164 -7.51 36.49 27.35
N ALA A 165 -7.83 37.61 26.71
CA ALA A 165 -9.02 37.75 25.88
C ALA A 165 -9.05 36.79 24.66
N LEU A 166 -7.90 36.25 24.25
CA LEU A 166 -7.79 35.26 23.17
C LEU A 166 -8.09 33.82 23.64
N SER A 167 -8.15 33.57 24.94
CA SER A 167 -8.42 32.25 25.52
C SER A 167 -9.89 31.84 25.38
N GLN A 168 -10.12 30.53 25.26
CA GLN A 168 -11.44 29.90 25.20
C GLN A 168 -11.77 29.13 26.49
N SER A 169 -13.04 28.75 26.64
CA SER A 169 -13.55 28.09 27.85
C SER A 169 -13.05 26.66 28.05
N ASP A 170 -12.58 26.02 26.98
CA ASP A 170 -11.99 24.68 26.91
C ASP A 170 -10.47 24.67 27.19
N GLY A 171 -9.87 25.85 27.37
CA GLY A 171 -8.43 26.00 27.59
C GLY A 171 -7.61 26.21 26.31
N LYS A 172 -8.22 26.15 25.11
CA LYS A 172 -7.58 26.48 23.83
C LYS A 172 -7.48 27.98 23.62
N TRP A 173 -6.63 28.40 22.67
CA TRP A 173 -6.34 29.81 22.43
C TRP A 173 -6.40 30.18 20.95
N ARG A 174 -6.94 31.37 20.66
CA ARG A 174 -6.99 31.91 19.30
C ARG A 174 -5.70 32.65 18.94
N TYR A 175 -5.31 32.61 17.67
CA TYR A 175 -4.18 33.41 17.17
C TYR A 175 -4.53 34.89 16.98
N SER A 176 -5.80 35.19 16.71
CA SER A 176 -6.29 36.55 16.54
C SER A 176 -7.71 36.71 17.09
N PRO A 177 -8.13 37.93 17.47
CA PRO A 177 -9.51 38.18 17.92
C PRO A 177 -10.56 37.93 16.84
N ASN A 178 -10.18 38.09 15.57
CA ASN A 178 -11.08 38.03 14.42
C ASN A 178 -11.21 36.62 13.81
N ASN A 179 -10.28 35.71 14.14
CA ASN A 179 -10.34 34.32 13.72
C ASN A 179 -10.98 33.49 14.85
N PRO A 180 -12.12 32.81 14.63
CA PRO A 180 -12.71 31.95 15.65
C PRO A 180 -11.85 30.70 15.96
N GLU A 181 -10.93 30.32 15.08
CA GLU A 181 -10.08 29.13 15.25
C GLU A 181 -9.19 29.26 16.48
N SER A 182 -9.33 28.30 17.39
CA SER A 182 -8.51 28.14 18.58
C SER A 182 -7.74 26.82 18.54
N SER A 183 -6.53 26.83 19.07
CA SER A 183 -5.59 25.72 19.03
C SER A 183 -4.96 25.47 20.40
N THR A 184 -4.65 24.21 20.67
CA THR A 184 -3.82 23.74 21.77
C THR A 184 -2.35 24.15 21.59
N PHE A 185 -1.83 24.14 20.36
CA PHE A 185 -0.49 24.67 20.07
C PHE A 185 -0.39 26.15 20.44
N ALA A 186 -1.42 26.94 20.10
CA ALA A 186 -1.52 28.34 20.50
C ALA A 186 -1.60 28.52 22.03
N ALA A 187 -2.22 27.57 22.75
CA ALA A 187 -2.28 27.61 24.21
C ALA A 187 -0.87 27.56 24.84
N GLY A 188 0.01 26.70 24.32
CA GLY A 188 1.41 26.62 24.74
C GLY A 188 2.16 27.95 24.58
N LEU A 189 2.02 28.58 23.40
CA LEU A 189 2.60 29.90 23.14
C LEU A 189 2.04 30.97 24.08
N ALA A 190 0.74 30.95 24.34
CA ALA A 190 0.11 31.88 25.26
C ALA A 190 0.62 31.72 26.69
N PHE A 191 0.78 30.48 27.19
CA PHE A 191 1.32 30.22 28.52
C PHE A 191 2.76 30.71 28.65
N GLU A 192 3.60 30.48 27.65
CA GLU A 192 4.98 31.01 27.62
C GLU A 192 4.99 32.55 27.60
N THR A 193 4.10 33.16 26.81
CA THR A 193 3.97 34.63 26.73
C THR A 193 3.52 35.23 28.07
N LEU A 194 2.49 34.67 28.70
CA LEU A 194 1.97 35.16 29.98
C LEU A 194 2.98 35.00 31.11
N ALA A 195 3.75 33.91 31.12
CA ALA A 195 4.87 33.72 32.04
C ALA A 195 5.91 34.86 31.89
N GLY A 196 6.20 35.24 30.65
CA GLY A 196 7.07 36.39 30.36
C GLY A 196 6.48 37.72 30.85
N VAL A 197 5.17 37.94 30.68
CA VAL A 197 4.49 39.14 31.21
C VAL A 197 4.60 39.20 32.74
N ILE A 198 4.38 38.08 33.45
CA ILE A 198 4.54 38.00 34.91
C ILE A 198 5.98 38.33 35.32
N SER A 199 6.96 37.76 34.63
CA SER A 199 8.40 38.01 34.90
C SER A 199 8.84 39.46 34.64
N LEU A 200 8.18 40.17 33.71
CA LEU A 200 8.47 41.57 33.36
C LEU A 200 7.59 42.59 34.10
N ALA A 201 6.62 42.15 34.90
CA ALA A 201 5.71 43.04 35.61
C ALA A 201 6.45 43.80 36.74
N PRO A 202 6.21 45.11 36.89
CA PRO A 202 6.81 45.90 37.98
C PRO A 202 6.18 45.60 39.35
N SER A 203 4.99 44.97 39.37
CA SER A 203 4.24 44.55 40.55
C SER A 203 3.58 43.20 40.31
N GLU A 204 3.18 42.50 41.38
CA GLU A 204 2.45 41.24 41.27
C GLU A 204 1.16 41.41 40.44
N ILE A 205 0.96 40.50 39.49
CA ILE A 205 -0.28 40.42 38.71
C ILE A 205 -1.40 39.91 39.61
N ASP A 206 -2.62 40.42 39.41
CA ASP A 206 -3.81 40.02 40.17
C ASP A 206 -3.95 38.48 40.27
N HIS A 207 -3.95 37.98 41.50
CA HIS A 207 -4.10 36.56 41.82
C HIS A 207 -5.35 35.94 41.19
N SER A 208 -6.43 36.71 40.99
CA SER A 208 -7.65 36.22 40.32
C SER A 208 -7.43 35.85 38.85
N LEU A 209 -6.58 36.60 38.14
CA LEU A 209 -6.23 36.35 36.74
C LEU A 209 -5.35 35.11 36.63
N ILE A 210 -4.37 34.97 37.53
CA ILE A 210 -3.50 33.80 37.62
C ILE A 210 -4.34 32.54 37.92
N GLN A 211 -5.28 32.61 38.85
CA GLN A 211 -6.14 31.48 39.19
C GLN A 211 -7.04 31.07 38.02
N THR A 212 -7.57 32.04 37.27
CA THR A 212 -8.36 31.78 36.06
C THR A 212 -7.53 31.07 34.99
N LEU A 213 -6.25 31.43 34.85
CA LEU A 213 -5.33 30.77 33.95
C LEU A 213 -5.02 29.34 34.38
N LYS A 214 -4.77 29.10 35.68
CA LYS A 214 -4.58 27.76 36.24
C LYS A 214 -5.79 26.86 35.95
N THR A 215 -7.01 27.36 36.13
CA THR A 215 -8.23 26.62 35.75
C THR A 215 -8.29 26.33 34.25
N GLY A 216 -7.89 27.27 33.40
CA GLY A 216 -7.81 27.05 31.94
C GLY A 216 -6.81 25.96 31.56
N ILE A 217 -5.65 25.92 32.22
CA ILE A 217 -4.65 24.87 32.04
C ILE A 217 -5.22 23.50 32.45
N THR A 218 -5.88 23.40 33.59
CA THR A 218 -6.51 22.13 34.02
C THR A 218 -7.54 21.64 33.01
N LYS A 219 -8.37 22.53 32.48
CA LYS A 219 -9.36 22.19 31.43
C LYS A 219 -8.70 21.75 30.12
N LEU A 220 -7.59 22.37 29.73
CA LEU A 220 -6.85 21.95 28.54
C LEU A 220 -6.40 20.49 28.69
N PHE A 221 -5.96 20.07 29.88
CA PHE A 221 -5.58 18.68 30.15
C PHE A 221 -6.75 17.69 30.06
N ASP A 222 -8.01 18.14 30.11
CA ASP A 222 -9.18 17.28 29.89
C ASP A 222 -9.34 16.91 28.41
N SER A 223 -8.73 17.67 27.49
CA SER A 223 -8.70 17.38 26.04
C SER A 223 -7.57 16.46 25.58
N ILE A 224 -6.74 15.98 26.52
CA ILE A 224 -5.59 15.12 26.20
C ILE A 224 -6.06 13.76 25.67
N GLN A 225 -5.43 13.28 24.60
CA GLN A 225 -5.67 11.95 24.06
C GLN A 225 -4.81 10.91 24.77
N LYS A 226 -5.27 9.66 24.81
CA LYS A 226 -4.61 8.53 25.51
C LYS A 226 -4.54 7.30 24.60
N TYR A 227 -3.37 6.66 24.54
CA TYR A 227 -3.20 5.32 23.97
C TYR A 227 -3.34 4.22 25.05
N ASP A 228 -3.61 2.98 24.63
CA ASP A 228 -3.78 1.81 25.52
C ASP A 228 -2.53 1.48 26.36
N ASP A 229 -1.34 1.92 25.93
CA ASP A 229 -0.06 1.73 26.63
C ASP A 229 0.21 2.77 27.73
N GLY A 230 -0.76 3.67 27.99
CA GLY A 230 -0.65 4.73 28.98
C GLY A 230 0.07 5.99 28.48
N THR A 231 0.32 6.10 27.18
CA THR A 231 0.86 7.29 26.54
C THR A 231 -0.21 8.37 26.38
N PHE A 232 0.15 9.64 26.62
CA PHE A 232 -0.74 10.79 26.46
C PHE A 232 -0.16 11.81 25.49
N TYR A 233 -1.00 12.48 24.71
CA TYR A 233 -0.58 13.52 23.77
C TYR A 233 -1.72 14.48 23.43
N PHE A 234 -1.38 15.62 22.83
CA PHE A 234 -2.34 16.53 22.21
C PHE A 234 -2.25 16.39 20.68
N ASP A 235 -3.38 16.21 20.01
CA ASP A 235 -3.46 16.07 18.55
C ASP A 235 -4.17 17.27 17.91
N GLU A 236 -3.53 17.89 16.92
CA GLU A 236 -4.05 19.01 16.13
C GLU A 236 -3.35 19.08 14.76
N SER A 237 -3.79 20.00 13.90
CA SER A 237 -3.29 20.20 12.53
C SER A 237 -1.79 20.45 12.41
N GLU A 238 -1.16 21.04 13.44
CA GLU A 238 0.29 21.28 13.49
C GLU A 238 1.11 20.01 13.75
N GLY A 239 0.44 18.89 14.07
CA GLY A 239 1.03 17.60 14.43
C GLY A 239 1.09 17.38 15.94
N PRO A 240 1.09 16.12 16.40
CA PRO A 240 0.98 15.81 17.82
C PRO A 240 2.27 16.13 18.60
N ILE A 241 3.44 16.01 17.97
CA ILE A 241 4.75 16.31 18.59
C ILE A 241 4.88 17.82 18.86
N SER A 242 4.68 18.64 17.83
CA SER A 242 4.79 20.11 17.92
C SER A 242 3.78 20.70 18.90
N THR A 243 2.53 20.25 18.84
CA THR A 243 1.43 20.69 19.71
C THR A 243 1.73 20.36 21.16
N THR A 244 2.08 19.11 21.45
CA THR A 244 2.41 18.68 22.80
C THR A 244 3.66 19.40 23.34
N ALA A 245 4.68 19.60 22.50
CA ALA A 245 5.92 20.27 22.89
C ALA A 245 5.69 21.75 23.24
N SER A 246 4.86 22.44 22.44
CA SER A 246 4.46 23.84 22.70
C SER A 246 3.79 23.97 24.07
N VAL A 247 2.84 23.08 24.40
CA VAL A 247 2.16 23.08 25.70
C VAL A 247 3.15 22.85 26.83
N ILE A 248 4.01 21.82 26.75
CA ILE A 248 5.00 21.52 27.79
C ILE A 248 5.97 22.69 28.02
N ARG A 249 6.45 23.35 26.96
CA ARG A 249 7.32 24.53 27.05
C ARG A 249 6.61 25.70 27.75
N GLY A 250 5.36 25.95 27.39
CA GLY A 250 4.52 26.96 28.02
C GLY A 250 4.28 26.69 29.50
N LEU A 251 3.98 25.44 29.86
CA LEU A 251 3.78 25.03 31.25
C LEU A 251 5.04 25.15 32.10
N LYS A 252 6.20 24.75 31.58
CA LYS A 252 7.49 24.94 32.25
C LYS A 252 7.72 26.42 32.56
N SER A 253 7.54 27.27 31.55
CA SER A 253 7.75 28.71 31.68
C SER A 253 6.81 29.33 32.72
N PHE A 254 5.52 28.98 32.65
CA PHE A 254 4.51 29.47 33.59
C PHE A 254 4.74 28.98 35.03
N ALA A 255 5.10 27.71 35.21
CA ALA A 255 5.42 27.16 36.52
C ALA A 255 6.70 27.79 37.12
N ALA A 256 7.63 28.27 36.28
CA ALA A 256 8.83 28.97 36.72
C ALA A 256 8.55 30.41 37.19
N SER A 257 7.58 31.11 36.57
CA SER A 257 7.19 32.47 36.95
C SER A 257 6.32 32.55 38.20
N GLU A 258 5.67 31.44 38.60
CA GLU A 258 4.76 31.38 39.74
C GLU A 258 5.40 30.74 40.98
N SER A 259 5.16 31.31 42.17
CA SER A 259 5.72 30.81 43.44
C SER A 259 4.98 29.59 43.99
N THR A 260 3.68 29.45 43.67
CA THR A 260 2.79 28.42 44.20
C THR A 260 2.76 27.13 43.37
N GLY A 261 3.52 27.07 42.27
CA GLY A 261 3.58 25.91 41.38
C GLY A 261 2.26 25.61 40.66
N LEU A 262 2.26 24.52 39.88
CA LEU A 262 1.11 24.06 39.11
C LEU A 262 0.79 22.60 39.50
N ASN A 263 -0.44 22.37 39.96
CA ASN A 263 -0.89 21.04 40.35
C ASN A 263 -1.51 20.33 39.12
N LEU A 264 -0.74 19.46 38.48
CA LEU A 264 -1.16 18.69 37.31
C LEU A 264 -1.30 17.20 37.65
N PRO A 265 -2.22 16.46 36.99
CA PRO A 265 -2.35 15.02 37.22
C PRO A 265 -1.07 14.27 36.82
N GLY A 266 -0.43 13.61 37.78
CA GLY A 266 0.84 12.94 37.59
C GLY A 266 0.86 11.87 36.49
N GLU A 267 -0.21 11.07 36.37
CA GLU A 267 -0.37 10.07 35.32
C GLU A 267 -0.27 10.69 33.91
N LYS A 268 -0.87 11.88 33.72
CA LYS A 268 -0.83 12.60 32.44
C LYS A 268 0.58 13.09 32.13
N ILE A 269 1.34 13.56 33.12
CA ILE A 269 2.73 13.98 32.93
C ILE A 269 3.63 12.80 32.54
N VAL A 270 3.48 11.65 33.21
CA VAL A 270 4.25 10.44 32.87
C VAL A 270 3.91 9.97 31.47
N GLY A 271 2.63 9.94 31.07
CA GLY A 271 2.30 9.50 29.70
C GLY A 271 2.63 10.53 28.61
N LEU A 272 2.70 11.83 28.91
CA LEU A 272 3.29 12.84 28.01
C LEU A 272 4.78 12.58 27.79
N ALA A 273 5.51 12.19 28.85
CA ALA A 273 6.90 11.76 28.73
C ALA A 273 7.03 10.49 27.87
N LYS A 274 6.17 9.50 28.11
CA LYS A 274 6.10 8.27 27.29
C LYS A 274 5.84 8.59 25.82
N PHE A 275 4.99 9.56 25.50
CA PHE A 275 4.71 9.96 24.12
C PHE A 275 5.99 10.38 23.40
N PHE A 276 6.73 11.33 23.96
CA PHE A 276 7.98 11.75 23.35
C PHE A 276 9.02 10.63 23.28
N LEU A 277 9.14 9.77 24.30
CA LEU A 277 10.10 8.64 24.26
C LEU A 277 9.66 7.54 23.28
N GLY A 278 8.36 7.35 23.08
CA GLY A 278 7.78 6.34 22.20
C GLY A 278 7.92 6.68 20.71
N VAL A 279 8.02 7.96 20.37
CA VAL A 279 8.28 8.42 18.99
C VAL A 279 9.63 7.90 18.44
N GLY A 280 10.59 7.59 19.31
CA GLY A 280 11.93 7.17 18.88
C GLY A 280 12.71 8.33 18.28
N ILE A 281 13.25 8.19 17.07
CA ILE A 281 13.96 9.25 16.35
C ILE A 281 13.03 9.80 15.25
N PRO A 282 12.52 11.05 15.37
CA PRO A 282 11.72 11.68 14.34
C PRO A 282 12.45 11.78 13.00
N GLY A 283 11.70 11.69 11.90
CA GLY A 283 12.25 11.80 10.54
C GLY A 283 12.54 13.25 10.10
N ASP A 284 11.92 14.24 10.77
CA ASP A 284 12.06 15.66 10.46
C ASP A 284 12.82 16.41 11.58
N ALA A 285 13.61 17.42 11.18
CA ALA A 285 14.44 18.19 12.09
C ALA A 285 13.63 19.00 13.11
N LYS A 286 12.49 19.55 12.70
CA LYS A 286 11.62 20.35 13.58
C LYS A 286 10.95 19.49 14.63
N ASP A 287 10.46 18.31 14.24
CA ASP A 287 9.90 17.34 15.18
C ASP A 287 10.97 16.78 16.12
N PHE A 288 12.19 16.56 15.62
CA PHE A 288 13.33 16.18 16.47
C PHE A 288 13.63 17.26 17.51
N PHE A 289 13.68 18.54 17.12
CA PHE A 289 13.84 19.64 18.07
C PHE A 289 12.70 19.68 19.10
N ASN A 290 11.44 19.63 18.65
CA ASN A 290 10.28 19.68 19.53
C ASN A 290 10.27 18.53 20.55
N GLN A 291 10.64 17.33 20.15
CA GLN A 291 10.76 16.18 21.04
C GLN A 291 11.84 16.40 22.11
N ILE A 292 13.05 16.76 21.70
CA ILE A 292 14.19 16.93 22.63
C ILE A 292 13.96 18.10 23.58
N ASP A 293 13.43 19.22 23.08
CA ASP A 293 13.11 20.40 23.88
C ASP A 293 12.00 20.11 24.90
N ALA A 294 10.95 19.37 24.51
CA ALA A 294 9.89 18.97 25.43
C ALA A 294 10.40 18.02 26.53
N LEU A 295 11.24 17.04 26.18
CA LEU A 295 11.86 16.14 27.15
C LEU A 295 12.78 16.91 28.13
N ALA A 296 13.55 17.89 27.63
CA ALA A 296 14.34 18.77 28.49
C ALA A 296 13.47 19.65 29.40
N CYS A 297 12.30 20.06 28.91
CA CYS A 297 11.33 20.76 29.74
C CYS A 297 10.73 19.86 30.83
N LEU A 298 10.54 18.56 30.57
CA LEU A 298 10.08 17.58 31.56
C LEU A 298 11.17 17.17 32.56
N GLU A 299 12.44 17.20 32.16
CA GLU A 299 13.58 16.92 33.05
C GLU A 299 13.73 17.95 34.17
N ASP A 300 13.57 19.23 33.80
CA ASP A 300 13.81 20.37 34.68
C ASP A 300 12.57 21.28 34.70
N ASN A 301 11.72 21.08 35.69
CA ASN A 301 10.49 21.85 35.88
C ASN A 301 10.11 21.99 37.37
N ARG A 302 9.11 22.84 37.63
CA ARG A 302 8.55 23.12 38.97
C ARG A 302 7.18 22.48 39.25
N PHE A 303 6.70 21.61 38.37
CA PHE A 303 5.45 20.87 38.57
C PHE A 303 5.72 19.41 38.95
N SER A 304 6.18 18.57 38.02
CA SER A 304 6.51 17.17 38.31
C SER A 304 7.54 16.61 37.33
N VAL A 305 8.56 15.91 37.85
CA VAL A 305 9.61 15.28 37.04
C VAL A 305 9.27 13.79 36.84
N PRO A 306 8.98 13.33 35.61
CA PRO A 306 8.60 11.94 35.36
C PRO A 306 9.81 11.00 35.45
N LEU A 307 9.62 9.88 36.14
CA LEU A 307 10.57 8.77 36.20
C LEU A 307 10.11 7.64 35.27
N ILE A 308 11.06 7.13 34.49
CA ILE A 308 10.85 6.13 33.46
C ILE A 308 11.56 4.84 33.86
N LEU A 309 10.81 3.75 33.84
CA LEU A 309 11.33 2.40 33.99
C LEU A 309 11.74 1.86 32.63
N SER A 310 13.00 1.45 32.53
CA SER A 310 13.60 0.92 31.31
C SER A 310 14.28 -0.42 31.59
N LEU A 311 14.31 -1.30 30.59
CA LEU A 311 15.01 -2.59 30.66
C LEU A 311 16.10 -2.62 29.59
N PRO A 312 17.32 -3.10 29.89
CA PRO A 312 18.36 -3.30 28.87
C PRO A 312 17.95 -4.29 27.78
N SER A 313 17.11 -5.28 28.12
CA SER A 313 16.57 -6.28 27.20
C SER A 313 15.18 -6.70 27.66
N SER A 314 14.26 -6.86 26.71
CA SER A 314 12.95 -7.51 26.92
C SER A 314 13.01 -9.02 26.66
N VAL A 315 14.17 -9.55 26.29
CA VAL A 315 14.42 -10.98 26.07
C VAL A 315 15.38 -11.48 27.15
N ILE A 316 15.02 -12.61 27.77
CA ILE A 316 15.78 -13.23 28.85
C ILE A 316 16.09 -14.67 28.47
N SER A 317 17.37 -15.05 28.54
CA SER A 317 17.79 -16.44 28.33
C SER A 317 17.74 -17.25 29.64
N LEU A 318 16.83 -18.22 29.70
CA LEU A 318 16.76 -19.19 30.80
C LEU A 318 17.93 -20.18 30.76
N THR A 319 18.45 -20.47 29.56
CA THR A 319 19.61 -21.37 29.39
C THR A 319 20.89 -20.75 29.92
N LYS A 320 21.11 -19.46 29.68
CA LYS A 320 22.27 -18.72 30.22
C LYS A 320 22.07 -18.25 31.67
N LYS A 321 20.88 -18.43 32.24
CA LYS A 321 20.49 -17.95 33.59
C LYS A 321 20.71 -16.45 33.74
N GLU A 322 20.29 -15.67 32.74
CA GLU A 322 20.41 -14.22 32.78
C GLU A 322 19.49 -13.61 33.84
N PRO A 323 19.98 -12.70 34.71
CA PRO A 323 19.13 -12.02 35.67
C PRO A 323 18.23 -10.99 34.98
N LEU A 324 17.04 -10.74 35.52
CA LEU A 324 16.24 -9.58 35.14
C LEU A 324 16.99 -8.32 35.57
N LYS A 325 17.15 -7.34 34.68
CA LYS A 325 17.70 -6.02 35.02
C LYS A 325 16.73 -4.93 34.63
N VAL A 326 16.55 -3.97 35.53
CA VAL A 326 15.63 -2.85 35.40
C VAL A 326 16.37 -1.58 35.82
N LYS A 327 16.16 -0.48 35.12
CA LYS A 327 16.73 0.82 35.45
C LYS A 327 15.61 1.85 35.55
N VAL A 328 15.65 2.66 36.60
CA VAL A 328 14.75 3.81 36.76
C VAL A 328 15.58 5.07 36.63
N SER A 329 15.18 5.96 35.73
CA SER A 329 15.86 7.24 35.50
C SER A 329 14.86 8.29 35.06
N THR A 330 15.29 9.54 35.00
CA THR A 330 14.52 10.60 34.35
C THR A 330 14.49 10.42 32.82
N VAL A 331 13.74 11.28 32.12
CA VAL A 331 13.59 11.22 30.66
C VAL A 331 14.88 11.45 29.87
N LEU A 332 15.83 12.23 30.41
CA LEU A 332 17.17 12.39 29.83
C LEU A 332 18.20 11.37 30.35
N GLY A 333 17.78 10.43 31.20
CA GLY A 333 18.64 9.38 31.75
C GLY A 333 19.43 9.76 33.00
N SER A 334 19.10 10.87 33.67
CA SER A 334 19.69 11.26 34.95
C SER A 334 19.33 10.27 36.06
N LYS A 335 20.16 10.23 37.11
CA LYS A 335 19.94 9.32 38.25
C LYS A 335 18.64 9.66 38.97
N ALA A 336 17.82 8.64 39.21
CA ALA A 336 16.60 8.75 40.01
C ALA A 336 16.93 9.00 41.50
N PRO A 337 15.99 9.57 42.29
CA PRO A 337 16.12 9.67 43.74
C PRO A 337 16.09 8.28 44.40
N ALA A 338 16.29 8.23 45.72
CA ALA A 338 16.15 7.00 46.50
C ALA A 338 14.74 6.42 46.34
N LEU A 339 14.66 5.18 45.84
CA LEU A 339 13.43 4.46 45.53
C LEU A 339 13.63 2.94 45.59
N SER A 340 12.54 2.21 45.74
CA SER A 340 12.47 0.75 45.61
C SER A 340 11.61 0.34 44.41
N VAL A 341 11.98 -0.77 43.77
CA VAL A 341 11.25 -1.33 42.63
C VAL A 341 10.78 -2.74 42.96
N LYS A 342 9.48 -2.98 42.79
CA LYS A 342 8.84 -4.27 43.01
C LYS A 342 8.31 -4.84 41.71
N LEU A 343 8.55 -6.13 41.48
CA LEU A 343 7.85 -6.92 40.47
C LEU A 343 6.56 -7.44 41.11
N ALA A 344 5.47 -6.70 40.93
CA ALA A 344 4.18 -7.00 41.52
C ALA A 344 3.60 -8.30 40.98
N GLN A 345 3.62 -8.49 39.65
CA GLN A 345 3.06 -9.65 38.98
C GLN A 345 3.84 -10.02 37.70
N ALA A 346 3.84 -11.31 37.33
CA ALA A 346 4.28 -11.76 36.01
C ALA A 346 3.21 -12.68 35.40
N LEU A 347 2.51 -12.18 34.37
CA LEU A 347 1.36 -12.85 33.75
C LEU A 347 1.80 -13.58 32.48
N SER A 348 1.55 -14.88 32.37
CA SER A 348 1.82 -15.63 31.13
C SER A 348 0.71 -15.38 30.10
N SER A 349 1.08 -15.02 28.87
CA SER A 349 0.16 -14.63 27.79
C SER A 349 -0.81 -15.74 27.36
N GLY A 350 -0.48 -17.02 27.63
CA GLY A 350 -1.31 -18.18 27.27
C GLY A 350 -2.14 -18.79 28.41
N SER A 351 -1.97 -18.32 29.65
CA SER A 351 -2.68 -18.86 30.81
C SER A 351 -3.79 -17.91 31.27
N LYS A 352 -4.98 -18.42 31.58
CA LYS A 352 -6.06 -17.62 32.19
C LYS A 352 -5.68 -17.18 33.61
N GLY A 353 -4.90 -16.09 33.70
CA GLY A 353 -4.78 -15.25 34.90
C GLY A 353 -3.93 -15.77 36.06
N SER A 354 -3.23 -16.91 35.96
CA SER A 354 -2.31 -17.34 37.01
C SER A 354 -0.98 -16.59 36.92
N SER A 355 -0.75 -15.66 37.84
CA SER A 355 0.54 -14.98 37.97
C SER A 355 1.63 -15.97 38.42
N VAL A 356 2.75 -15.98 37.69
CA VAL A 356 3.88 -16.89 37.93
C VAL A 356 4.80 -16.36 39.04
N ILE A 357 4.85 -15.03 39.20
CA ILE A 357 5.62 -14.32 40.23
C ILE A 357 4.67 -13.35 40.91
N ASN A 358 4.62 -13.35 42.24
CA ASN A 358 3.80 -12.41 43.01
C ASN A 358 4.68 -11.66 44.00
N ASN A 359 4.65 -10.33 43.92
CA ASN A 359 5.20 -9.41 44.89
C ASN A 359 6.65 -9.69 45.28
N GLN A 360 7.56 -9.59 44.30
CA GLN A 360 8.99 -9.79 44.49
C GLN A 360 9.73 -8.44 44.45
N GLU A 361 10.42 -8.09 45.52
CA GLU A 361 11.27 -6.89 45.56
C GLU A 361 12.60 -7.12 44.84
N LEU A 362 13.04 -6.14 44.04
CA LEU A 362 14.29 -6.20 43.29
C LEU A 362 15.46 -5.66 44.11
N LYS A 363 16.63 -6.29 43.99
CA LYS A 363 17.86 -5.82 44.65
C LYS A 363 18.46 -4.65 43.87
N PHE A 364 18.92 -3.62 44.57
CA PHE A 364 19.59 -2.47 43.94
C PHE A 364 21.12 -2.67 43.92
N ASP A 365 21.72 -2.52 42.75
CA ASP A 365 23.16 -2.41 42.56
C ASP A 365 23.57 -0.94 42.41
N ALA A 366 24.33 -0.44 43.38
CA ALA A 366 24.76 0.96 43.43
C ALA A 366 25.83 1.30 42.37
N GLU A 367 26.62 0.32 41.89
CA GLU A 367 27.68 0.57 40.90
C GLU A 367 27.09 0.83 39.52
N SER A 368 26.15 -0.03 39.10
CA SER A 368 25.46 0.10 37.80
C SER A 368 24.19 0.96 37.85
N ALA A 369 23.72 1.33 39.05
CA ALA A 369 22.43 1.98 39.27
C ALA A 369 21.26 1.18 38.65
N THR A 370 21.27 -0.14 38.80
CA THR A 370 20.23 -1.04 38.28
C THR A 370 19.61 -1.89 39.37
N TYR A 371 18.33 -2.21 39.18
CA TYR A 371 17.57 -3.14 40.00
C TYR A 371 17.55 -4.50 39.31
N PHE A 372 17.78 -5.58 40.05
CA PHE A 372 17.86 -6.92 39.45
C PHE A 372 17.17 -8.00 40.27
N LEU A 373 16.77 -9.06 39.55
CA LEU A 373 16.31 -10.32 40.12
C LEU A 373 17.32 -11.42 39.76
N GLU A 374 17.98 -12.00 40.76
CA GLU A 374 19.06 -12.99 40.57
C GLU A 374 18.58 -14.30 39.94
N SER A 375 17.38 -14.76 40.29
CA SER A 375 16.83 -16.01 39.78
C SER A 375 15.32 -15.99 39.74
N PHE A 376 14.75 -16.55 38.68
CA PHE A 376 13.31 -16.76 38.54
C PHE A 376 12.83 -17.96 39.36
N PRO A 377 11.56 -17.98 39.82
CA PRO A 377 11.01 -19.13 40.53
C PRO A 377 10.87 -20.36 39.62
N LYS A 378 10.78 -21.55 40.22
CA LYS A 378 10.83 -22.85 39.53
C LYS A 378 9.70 -23.11 38.51
N ASN A 379 8.62 -22.34 38.56
CA ASN A 379 7.48 -22.40 37.65
C ASN A 379 7.58 -21.43 36.46
N PHE A 380 8.65 -20.63 36.38
CA PHE A 380 8.90 -19.70 35.28
C PHE A 380 9.62 -20.41 34.13
N ASP A 381 8.98 -20.50 32.97
CA ASP A 381 9.42 -21.32 31.84
C ASP A 381 9.54 -20.48 30.55
N VAL A 382 9.95 -21.11 29.46
CA VAL A 382 10.03 -20.48 28.13
C VAL A 382 8.64 -20.00 27.68
N GLY A 383 8.54 -18.75 27.21
CA GLY A 383 7.28 -18.18 26.73
C GLY A 383 7.21 -16.66 26.79
N LYS A 384 6.03 -16.13 26.50
CA LYS A 384 5.73 -14.69 26.53
C LYS A 384 5.01 -14.31 27.81
N TYR A 385 5.53 -13.29 28.49
CA TYR A 385 5.04 -12.81 29.78
C TYR A 385 4.78 -11.30 29.74
N THR A 386 3.90 -10.82 30.60
CA THR A 386 3.73 -9.41 30.92
C THR A 386 4.11 -9.19 32.37
N PHE A 387 5.19 -8.46 32.61
CA PHE A 387 5.69 -8.11 33.93
C PHE A 387 5.07 -6.80 34.37
N VAL A 388 4.59 -6.74 35.61
CA VAL A 388 3.98 -5.55 36.21
C VAL A 388 4.91 -5.06 37.30
N PHE A 389 5.53 -3.90 37.07
CA PHE A 389 6.43 -3.25 38.02
C PHE A 389 5.72 -2.15 38.78
N GLU A 390 6.09 -1.97 40.05
CA GLU A 390 5.64 -0.89 40.92
C GLU A 390 6.86 -0.17 41.49
N ILE A 391 6.86 1.16 41.42
CA ILE A 391 7.95 2.02 41.90
C ILE A 391 7.47 2.75 43.14
N LEU A 392 8.20 2.64 44.24
CA LEU A 392 7.90 3.30 45.50
C LEU A 392 9.02 4.29 45.84
N LEU A 393 8.68 5.57 45.92
CA LEU A 393 9.60 6.65 46.27
C LEU A 393 9.79 6.75 47.79
N ASP A 394 11.03 6.96 48.23
CA ASP A 394 11.32 7.17 49.65
C ASP A 394 10.93 8.60 50.09
N GLU A 395 10.42 8.75 51.31
CA GLU A 395 9.91 10.04 51.85
C GLU A 395 10.96 11.18 51.86
N SER A 396 12.25 10.85 51.75
CA SER A 396 13.37 11.81 51.71
C SER A 396 13.60 12.48 50.34
N ALA A 397 12.92 12.04 49.27
CA ALA A 397 13.07 12.55 47.91
C ALA A 397 12.34 13.89 47.61
N ASN A 398 11.78 14.54 48.64
CA ASN A 398 10.74 15.57 48.55
C ASN A 398 11.18 17.00 48.12
N GLU A 399 12.42 17.22 47.68
CA GLU A 399 12.83 18.55 47.16
C GLU A 399 12.35 18.80 45.72
N LYS A 400 12.20 17.75 44.90
CA LYS A 400 11.57 17.79 43.58
C LYS A 400 10.36 16.85 43.60
N ALA A 401 9.22 17.30 43.10
CA ALA A 401 8.02 16.45 42.99
C ALA A 401 8.19 15.40 41.88
N TYR A 402 8.99 14.37 42.13
CA TYR A 402 9.12 13.24 41.22
C TYR A 402 7.79 12.49 41.12
N ILE A 403 7.45 12.03 39.91
CA ILE A 403 6.22 11.30 39.65
C ILE A 403 6.53 10.00 38.89
N THR A 404 5.89 8.92 39.32
CA THR A 404 5.98 7.59 38.68
C THR A 404 4.59 7.13 38.27
N GLU A 405 4.53 6.18 37.35
CA GLU A 405 3.30 5.42 37.11
C GLU A 405 3.03 4.50 38.31
N ALA A 406 1.75 4.28 38.63
CA ALA A 406 1.37 3.36 39.70
C ALA A 406 1.80 1.92 39.40
N GLN A 407 1.62 1.48 38.15
CA GLN A 407 2.05 0.17 37.67
C GLN A 407 2.52 0.25 36.21
N THR A 408 3.75 -0.18 35.95
CA THR A 408 4.30 -0.24 34.58
C THR A 408 4.27 -1.67 34.07
N LYS A 409 3.57 -1.89 32.96
CA LYS A 409 3.44 -3.20 32.31
C LYS A 409 4.46 -3.34 31.18
N VAL A 410 5.25 -4.40 31.21
CA VAL A 410 6.32 -4.65 30.23
C VAL A 410 6.20 -6.07 29.67
N PRO A 411 6.13 -6.24 28.34
CA PRO A 411 6.20 -7.56 27.73
C PRO A 411 7.64 -8.09 27.77
N ILE A 412 7.80 -9.33 28.21
CA ILE A 412 9.09 -10.01 28.32
C ILE A 412 8.98 -11.39 27.65
N ALA A 413 9.94 -11.69 26.78
CA ALA A 413 10.08 -13.01 26.18
C ALA A 413 11.16 -13.80 26.94
N ALA A 414 10.74 -14.88 27.59
CA ALA A 414 11.67 -15.85 28.17
C ALA A 414 12.02 -16.88 27.08
N THR A 415 13.30 -16.96 26.75
CA THR A 415 13.87 -17.86 25.74
C THR A 415 14.63 -18.99 26.41
N GLY A 416 14.75 -20.13 25.72
CA GLY A 416 15.58 -21.24 26.20
C GLY A 416 15.87 -22.27 25.13
N ALA A 417 16.85 -23.12 25.41
CA ALA A 417 17.16 -24.29 24.60
C ALA A 417 16.07 -25.35 24.76
N ILE A 418 15.40 -25.70 23.67
CA ILE A 418 14.34 -26.71 23.60
C ILE A 418 14.97 -28.06 23.29
N THR A 419 14.66 -29.07 24.11
CA THR A 419 15.13 -30.45 23.91
C THR A 419 14.22 -31.17 22.92
N ILE A 420 14.83 -31.86 21.95
CA ILE A 420 14.13 -32.66 20.94
C ILE A 420 14.37 -34.14 21.27
N GLU A 421 13.31 -34.86 21.58
CA GLU A 421 13.35 -36.25 22.02
C GLU A 421 12.50 -37.15 21.13
N ASN A 422 12.78 -38.44 21.13
CA ASN A 422 11.95 -39.47 20.48
C ASN A 422 11.65 -39.19 19.00
N ALA A 423 12.62 -38.60 18.27
CA ALA A 423 12.48 -38.35 16.85
C ALA A 423 12.53 -39.66 16.04
N GLU A 424 11.53 -39.89 15.20
CA GLU A 424 11.37 -41.09 14.39
C GLU A 424 10.75 -40.77 13.03
N ILE A 425 11.20 -41.49 12.00
CA ILE A 425 10.61 -41.47 10.65
C ILE A 425 10.31 -42.89 10.20
N ALA A 426 9.13 -43.10 9.62
CA ALA A 426 8.65 -44.42 9.22
C ALA A 426 7.84 -44.38 7.92
N VAL A 427 7.92 -45.45 7.13
CA VAL A 427 7.03 -45.73 6.00
C VAL A 427 5.99 -46.76 6.46
N LEU A 428 4.71 -46.43 6.26
CA LEU A 428 3.55 -47.20 6.69
C LEU A 428 2.77 -47.71 5.48
N ASP A 429 2.24 -48.92 5.60
CA ASP A 429 1.28 -49.47 4.63
C ASP A 429 -0.13 -48.86 4.87
N SER A 430 -0.85 -48.54 3.79
CA SER A 430 -2.19 -47.93 3.83
C SER A 430 -3.26 -48.86 4.39
N ASP A 431 -3.13 -50.17 4.18
CA ASP A 431 -4.24 -51.11 4.40
C ASP A 431 -4.28 -51.67 5.83
N VAL A 432 -3.11 -51.78 6.48
CA VAL A 432 -2.97 -52.45 7.79
C VAL A 432 -2.32 -51.54 8.84
N GLY A 433 -1.76 -50.39 8.44
CA GLY A 433 -0.97 -49.53 9.32
C GLY A 433 0.31 -50.20 9.83
N SER A 434 0.73 -51.31 9.21
CA SER A 434 1.97 -52.01 9.51
C SER A 434 3.16 -51.16 9.09
N VAL A 435 4.17 -51.13 9.96
CA VAL A 435 5.43 -50.40 9.73
C VAL A 435 6.30 -51.22 8.79
N GLU A 436 6.56 -50.71 7.59
CA GLU A 436 7.46 -51.35 6.63
C GLU A 436 8.92 -51.03 6.94
N SER A 437 9.18 -49.77 7.26
CA SER A 437 10.50 -49.29 7.70
C SER A 437 10.33 -48.21 8.76
N GLN A 438 11.14 -48.26 9.81
CA GLN A 438 11.20 -47.24 10.86
C GLN A 438 12.65 -47.00 11.24
N LYS A 439 13.03 -45.73 11.35
CA LYS A 439 14.35 -45.30 11.79
C LYS A 439 14.20 -44.26 12.90
N LYS A 440 14.95 -44.46 13.98
CA LYS A 440 15.14 -43.42 14.99
C LYS A 440 16.08 -42.37 14.41
N LEU A 441 15.72 -41.10 14.62
CA LEU A 441 16.48 -39.96 14.14
C LEU A 441 17.27 -39.36 15.30
N ASP A 442 18.58 -39.26 15.14
CA ASP A 442 19.40 -38.39 15.98
C ASP A 442 19.58 -37.07 15.23
N LEU A 443 18.69 -36.12 15.48
CA LEU A 443 18.68 -34.81 14.81
C LEU A 443 19.90 -33.93 15.17
N THR A 444 20.77 -34.40 16.06
CA THR A 444 22.04 -33.73 16.41
C THR A 444 23.24 -34.24 15.62
N LYS A 445 23.08 -35.32 14.84
CA LYS A 445 24.13 -35.92 14.01
C LYS A 445 23.73 -35.92 12.54
N ASP A 446 24.72 -35.82 11.65
CA ASP A 446 24.54 -35.92 10.19
C ASP A 446 24.36 -37.39 9.73
N GLU A 447 23.40 -38.10 10.33
CA GLU A 447 23.04 -39.44 9.87
C GLU A 447 21.95 -39.35 8.79
N ALA A 448 22.37 -39.49 7.53
CA ALA A 448 21.47 -39.45 6.39
C ALA A 448 20.62 -40.73 6.29
N VAL A 449 19.32 -40.59 6.49
CA VAL A 449 18.34 -41.65 6.30
C VAL A 449 18.03 -41.85 4.81
N SER A 450 18.04 -43.10 4.36
CA SER A 450 17.52 -43.51 3.05
C SER A 450 16.26 -44.35 3.23
N LEU A 451 15.18 -43.97 2.55
CA LEU A 451 13.87 -44.63 2.56
C LEU A 451 13.38 -44.82 1.12
N SER A 452 12.46 -45.76 0.90
CA SER A 452 11.75 -45.95 -0.36
C SER A 452 10.25 -46.07 -0.05
N ALA A 453 9.40 -45.43 -0.85
CA ALA A 453 7.95 -45.61 -0.73
C ALA A 453 7.26 -45.51 -2.09
N ASN A 454 6.12 -46.21 -2.22
CA ASN A 454 5.24 -46.08 -3.38
C ASN A 454 4.02 -45.18 -3.08
N HIS A 455 3.21 -44.91 -4.10
CA HIS A 455 2.01 -44.09 -3.99
C HIS A 455 0.91 -44.64 -3.07
N LEU A 456 0.94 -45.93 -2.68
CA LEU A 456 -0.02 -46.50 -1.73
C LEU A 456 0.45 -46.36 -0.27
N GLN A 457 1.71 -46.01 -0.05
CA GLN A 457 2.28 -45.93 1.29
C GLN A 457 2.17 -44.53 1.88
N LYS A 458 2.42 -44.43 3.20
CA LYS A 458 2.41 -43.17 3.95
C LYS A 458 3.73 -42.93 4.63
N LEU A 459 4.22 -41.70 4.62
CA LEU A 459 5.39 -41.29 5.40
C LEU A 459 4.95 -40.66 6.71
N ARG A 460 5.40 -41.22 7.84
CA ARG A 460 5.17 -40.68 9.17
C ARG A 460 6.46 -40.13 9.76
N LEU A 461 6.44 -38.86 10.15
CA LEU A 461 7.49 -38.22 10.95
C LEU A 461 6.91 -37.87 12.30
N SER A 462 7.66 -38.13 13.37
CA SER A 462 7.28 -37.63 14.69
C SER A 462 8.42 -37.41 15.64
N PHE A 463 8.25 -36.49 16.60
CA PHE A 463 9.22 -36.13 17.62
C PHE A 463 8.51 -35.45 18.81
N GLN A 464 9.21 -35.25 19.92
CA GLN A 464 8.71 -34.55 21.10
C GLN A 464 9.60 -33.33 21.39
N LEU A 465 8.99 -32.21 21.74
CA LEU A 465 9.68 -30.98 22.09
C LEU A 465 9.39 -30.65 23.56
N THR A 466 10.43 -30.46 24.34
CA THR A 466 10.33 -30.17 25.78
C THR A 466 11.10 -28.91 26.15
N THR A 467 10.54 -28.11 27.06
CA THR A 467 11.20 -26.94 27.63
C THR A 467 12.29 -27.36 28.63
N PRO A 468 13.18 -26.44 29.06
CA PRO A 468 14.19 -26.74 30.08
C PRO A 468 13.62 -27.29 31.41
N ILE A 469 12.36 -27.02 31.71
CA ILE A 469 11.65 -27.49 32.92
C ILE A 469 10.91 -28.82 32.68
N GLY A 470 10.89 -29.31 31.44
CA GLY A 470 10.28 -30.57 31.03
C GLY A 470 8.80 -30.46 30.64
N HIS A 471 8.27 -29.26 30.44
CA HIS A 471 6.94 -29.07 29.88
C HIS A 471 6.95 -29.27 28.37
N VAL A 472 5.79 -29.60 27.80
CA VAL A 472 5.65 -29.75 26.35
C VAL A 472 5.79 -28.38 25.69
N PHE A 473 6.71 -28.26 24.75
CA PHE A 473 6.88 -27.06 23.94
C PHE A 473 6.12 -27.21 22.61
N LYS A 474 5.28 -26.22 22.29
CA LYS A 474 4.60 -26.13 21.00
C LYS A 474 5.23 -24.99 20.21
N PRO A 475 6.09 -25.26 19.21
CA PRO A 475 6.67 -24.22 18.39
C PRO A 475 5.58 -23.55 17.55
N HIS A 476 5.79 -22.27 17.24
CA HIS A 476 4.94 -21.53 16.31
C HIS A 476 4.88 -22.23 14.95
N GLN A 477 6.03 -22.69 14.43
CA GLN A 477 6.11 -23.38 13.14
C GLN A 477 7.17 -24.49 13.15
N ALA A 478 6.81 -25.64 12.58
CA ALA A 478 7.72 -26.73 12.28
C ALA A 478 7.37 -27.29 10.89
N PHE A 479 8.36 -27.43 10.02
CA PHE A 479 8.18 -27.74 8.62
C PHE A 479 9.00 -28.96 8.19
N LEU A 480 8.37 -29.85 7.43
CA LEU A 480 9.05 -30.87 6.66
C LEU A 480 9.09 -30.43 5.20
N LYS A 481 10.27 -30.23 4.64
CA LYS A 481 10.48 -29.94 3.23
C LYS A 481 10.90 -31.21 2.49
N LEU A 482 10.20 -31.51 1.40
CA LEU A 482 10.60 -32.51 0.41
C LEU A 482 11.08 -31.80 -0.85
N LYS A 483 12.32 -32.05 -1.27
CA LYS A 483 12.91 -31.44 -2.46
C LYS A 483 13.25 -32.52 -3.48
N HIS A 484 12.55 -32.52 -4.61
CA HIS A 484 12.82 -33.44 -5.71
C HIS A 484 14.17 -33.12 -6.37
N GLU A 485 14.82 -34.11 -6.98
CA GLU A 485 16.04 -33.91 -7.80
C GLU A 485 15.88 -32.85 -8.89
N SER A 486 14.66 -32.67 -9.41
CA SER A 486 14.29 -31.57 -10.32
C SER A 486 14.08 -30.22 -9.60
N GLN A 487 14.64 -30.02 -8.40
CA GLN A 487 14.57 -28.83 -7.55
C GLN A 487 13.16 -28.30 -7.22
N VAL A 488 12.11 -29.10 -7.43
CA VAL A 488 10.76 -28.74 -6.99
C VAL A 488 10.67 -29.01 -5.49
N GLU A 489 10.27 -27.99 -4.73
CA GLU A 489 10.18 -28.05 -3.27
C GLU A 489 8.72 -28.09 -2.82
N HIS A 490 8.44 -28.96 -1.85
CA HIS A 490 7.14 -29.09 -1.20
C HIS A 490 7.34 -28.96 0.31
N ILE A 491 6.59 -28.08 0.96
CA ILE A 491 6.71 -27.79 2.39
C ILE A 491 5.43 -28.22 3.09
N PHE A 492 5.57 -29.00 4.16
CA PHE A 492 4.46 -29.55 4.95
C PHE A 492 4.58 -29.09 6.41
N LEU A 493 3.49 -28.61 7.00
CA LEU A 493 3.43 -28.20 8.40
C LEU A 493 3.30 -29.42 9.32
N VAL A 494 4.22 -29.56 10.27
CA VAL A 494 4.17 -30.59 11.32
C VAL A 494 3.26 -30.11 12.44
N LYS A 495 2.23 -30.88 12.79
CA LYS A 495 1.26 -30.51 13.83
C LYS A 495 1.70 -31.08 15.17
N THR A 496 1.61 -30.28 16.23
CA THR A 496 1.83 -30.74 17.62
C THR A 496 0.49 -31.06 18.28
N SER A 497 0.31 -32.32 18.68
CA SER A 497 -0.87 -32.83 19.36
C SER A 497 -0.48 -33.49 20.69
N GLY A 498 -0.99 -32.96 21.81
CA GLY A 498 -0.58 -33.41 23.13
C GLY A 498 0.92 -33.22 23.33
N LYS A 499 1.65 -34.30 23.65
CA LYS A 499 3.11 -34.27 23.87
C LYS A 499 3.95 -34.54 22.60
N LYS A 500 3.32 -34.89 21.48
CA LYS A 500 4.00 -35.42 20.29
C LYS A 500 3.70 -34.52 19.08
N SER A 501 4.75 -34.11 18.40
CA SER A 501 4.67 -33.49 17.08
C SER A 501 4.69 -34.60 16.04
N GLU A 502 3.72 -34.57 15.12
CA GLU A 502 3.51 -35.63 14.14
C GLU A 502 3.03 -35.07 12.81
N LEU A 503 3.52 -35.69 11.73
CA LEU A 503 3.11 -35.47 10.36
C LEU A 503 2.96 -36.84 9.69
N VAL A 504 1.83 -37.05 9.02
CA VAL A 504 1.60 -38.22 8.17
C VAL A 504 1.29 -37.71 6.76
N LEU A 505 2.15 -38.05 5.80
CA LEU A 505 1.98 -37.74 4.39
C LEU A 505 1.43 -38.98 3.68
N ASP A 506 0.21 -38.88 3.19
CA ASP A 506 -0.45 -39.91 2.39
C ASP A 506 -0.10 -39.69 0.92
N PHE A 507 0.77 -40.51 0.34
CA PHE A 507 1.27 -40.27 -1.01
C PHE A 507 0.17 -40.37 -2.06
N LEU A 508 -0.85 -41.21 -1.85
CA LEU A 508 -1.98 -41.36 -2.77
C LEU A 508 -2.75 -40.03 -2.91
N GLY A 509 -2.99 -39.35 -1.80
CA GLY A 509 -3.63 -38.03 -1.77
C GLY A 509 -2.71 -36.88 -2.19
N LEU A 510 -1.41 -37.13 -2.32
CA LEU A 510 -0.40 -36.11 -2.66
C LEU A 510 0.13 -36.25 -4.09
N VAL A 511 -0.18 -37.32 -4.83
CA VAL A 511 0.33 -37.57 -6.19
C VAL A 511 0.19 -36.34 -7.10
N GLU A 512 -1.00 -35.74 -7.14
CA GLU A 512 -1.27 -34.56 -7.97
C GLU A 512 -0.48 -33.34 -7.50
N LYS A 513 -0.36 -33.14 -6.18
CA LYS A 513 0.39 -32.04 -5.57
C LYS A 513 1.90 -32.18 -5.74
N LEU A 514 2.40 -33.41 -5.88
CA LEU A 514 3.79 -33.74 -6.21
C LEU A 514 4.03 -33.78 -7.73
N TYR A 515 3.04 -33.39 -8.54
CA TYR A 515 3.12 -33.34 -10.00
C TYR A 515 3.46 -34.68 -10.66
N TYR A 516 3.12 -35.81 -10.04
CA TYR A 516 3.44 -37.15 -10.54
C TYR A 516 4.95 -37.36 -10.79
N LEU A 517 5.81 -36.70 -10.01
CA LEU A 517 7.26 -36.80 -10.14
C LEU A 517 7.76 -38.00 -9.32
N SER A 518 8.09 -39.09 -9.99
CA SER A 518 8.82 -40.21 -9.38
C SER A 518 10.32 -39.90 -9.37
N GLY A 519 11.01 -40.33 -8.31
CA GLY A 519 12.44 -40.12 -8.16
C GLY A 519 12.87 -39.82 -6.73
N LYS A 520 14.07 -39.26 -6.59
CA LYS A 520 14.67 -38.99 -5.29
C LYS A 520 14.20 -37.64 -4.73
N TYR A 521 13.69 -37.67 -3.51
CA TYR A 521 13.33 -36.48 -2.72
C TYR A 521 14.24 -36.35 -1.50
N GLU A 522 14.92 -35.22 -1.36
CA GLU A 522 15.63 -34.86 -0.13
C GLU A 522 14.64 -34.41 0.94
N ILE A 523 14.85 -34.88 2.17
CA ILE A 523 14.03 -34.59 3.35
C ILE A 523 14.80 -33.62 4.25
N GLN A 524 14.22 -32.45 4.48
CA GLN A 524 14.75 -31.44 5.38
C GLN A 524 13.71 -31.06 6.44
N LEU A 525 14.10 -31.05 7.71
CA LEU A 525 13.25 -30.65 8.84
C LEU A 525 13.72 -29.31 9.39
N THR A 526 12.78 -28.37 9.51
CA THR A 526 13.00 -27.05 10.10
C THR A 526 12.11 -26.89 11.31
N ILE A 527 12.68 -26.54 12.47
CA ILE A 527 11.95 -26.24 13.70
C ILE A 527 12.46 -24.92 14.25
N GLY A 528 11.57 -23.94 14.43
CA GLY A 528 11.95 -22.64 14.95
C GLY A 528 10.79 -21.92 15.64
N ASP A 529 11.14 -21.16 16.68
CA ASP A 529 10.23 -20.29 17.42
C ASP A 529 11.01 -19.10 17.97
N ALA A 530 10.37 -17.94 18.13
CA ALA A 530 11.02 -16.76 18.73
C ALA A 530 11.49 -17.01 20.18
N SER A 531 10.89 -17.98 20.86
CA SER A 531 11.21 -18.39 22.23
C SER A 531 12.28 -19.49 22.29
N MET A 532 12.72 -20.04 21.15
CA MET A 532 13.65 -21.17 21.04
C MET A 532 15.05 -20.69 20.62
N GLU A 533 16.03 -20.84 21.50
CA GLU A 533 17.42 -20.39 21.25
C GLU A 533 18.16 -21.29 20.25
N ASN A 534 17.82 -22.57 20.20
CA ASN A 534 18.48 -23.60 19.39
C ASN A 534 17.61 -24.04 18.21
N SER A 535 17.18 -23.08 17.38
CA SER A 535 16.43 -23.36 16.15
C SER A 535 17.17 -24.39 15.28
N LEU A 536 16.44 -25.33 14.70
CA LEU A 536 16.99 -26.48 13.97
C LEU A 536 16.66 -26.37 12.48
N LEU A 537 17.68 -26.53 11.63
CA LEU A 537 17.55 -26.82 10.21
C LEU A 537 18.41 -28.06 9.92
N SER A 538 17.79 -29.21 9.71
CA SER A 538 18.49 -30.48 9.58
C SER A 538 18.09 -31.22 8.30
N ASN A 539 19.08 -31.66 7.53
CA ASN A 539 18.88 -32.54 6.39
C ASN A 539 18.83 -33.99 6.90
N ILE A 540 17.63 -34.55 6.98
CA ILE A 540 17.40 -35.88 7.56
C ILE A 540 17.86 -36.97 6.61
N GLY A 541 17.78 -36.75 5.29
CA GLY A 541 18.17 -37.73 4.29
C GLY A 541 17.35 -37.65 3.01
N HIS A 542 16.99 -38.79 2.43
CA HIS A 542 16.19 -38.86 1.21
C HIS A 542 15.18 -40.01 1.22
N ILE A 543 14.11 -39.83 0.46
CA ILE A 543 13.13 -40.85 0.12
C ILE A 543 13.03 -40.99 -1.39
N GLU A 544 13.12 -42.21 -1.88
CA GLU A 544 12.85 -42.55 -3.28
C GLU A 544 11.35 -42.85 -3.42
N LEU A 545 10.65 -42.06 -4.22
CA LEU A 545 9.20 -42.16 -4.41
C LEU A 545 8.84 -42.70 -5.78
N ASP A 546 8.03 -43.76 -5.79
CA ASP A 546 7.44 -44.34 -6.99
C ASP A 546 5.96 -43.95 -7.12
N LEU A 547 5.71 -42.91 -7.92
CA LEU A 547 4.39 -42.35 -8.21
C LEU A 547 3.88 -42.82 -9.59
N PRO A 548 2.56 -42.90 -9.79
CA PRO A 548 1.98 -43.29 -11.08
C PRO A 548 2.31 -42.29 -12.19
N GLU A 549 2.26 -42.75 -13.44
CA GLU A 549 2.51 -41.90 -14.61
C GLU A 549 1.53 -40.72 -14.68
N ARG A 550 2.04 -39.57 -15.14
CA ARG A 550 1.27 -38.32 -15.25
C ARG A 550 0.18 -38.44 -16.34
N PRO A 551 -1.09 -38.14 -16.03
CA PRO A 551 -2.15 -37.99 -17.04
C PRO A 551 -1.89 -36.81 -17.98
N GLU A 552 -2.31 -36.91 -19.26
CA GLU A 552 -2.05 -35.87 -20.28
C GLU A 552 -2.54 -34.45 -19.91
N LYS A 553 -3.61 -34.37 -19.13
CA LYS A 553 -4.24 -33.10 -18.71
C LYS A 553 -3.78 -32.60 -17.33
N ALA A 554 -2.90 -33.32 -16.65
CA ALA A 554 -2.49 -32.96 -15.30
C ALA A 554 -1.56 -31.73 -15.28
N ALA A 555 -1.60 -30.99 -14.18
CA ALA A 555 -0.77 -29.83 -13.97
C ALA A 555 0.73 -30.18 -14.10
N ARG A 556 1.48 -29.31 -14.78
CA ARG A 556 2.94 -29.44 -14.91
C ARG A 556 3.62 -28.80 -13.70
N PRO A 557 4.79 -29.31 -13.28
CA PRO A 557 5.56 -28.68 -12.22
C PRO A 557 5.92 -27.23 -12.62
N PRO A 558 5.99 -26.32 -11.64
CA PRO A 558 6.34 -24.93 -11.89
C PRO A 558 7.71 -24.83 -12.57
N LEU A 559 7.82 -23.94 -13.56
CA LEU A 559 9.09 -23.66 -14.21
C LEU A 559 10.06 -23.10 -13.15
N GLN A 560 11.23 -23.72 -13.03
CA GLN A 560 12.25 -23.22 -12.11
C GLN A 560 12.60 -21.77 -12.45
N PRO A 561 12.91 -20.94 -11.45
CA PRO A 561 13.49 -19.63 -11.68
C PRO A 561 14.83 -19.83 -12.40
N THR A 562 14.80 -19.63 -13.71
CA THR A 562 16.01 -19.62 -14.52
C THR A 562 16.77 -18.35 -14.22
N ASP A 563 18.10 -18.45 -14.22
CA ASP A 563 19.04 -17.34 -14.08
C ASP A 563 18.49 -16.09 -14.82
N PRO A 564 18.37 -14.91 -14.20
CA PRO A 564 17.85 -13.70 -14.85
C PRO A 564 18.52 -13.39 -16.20
N TYR A 565 19.74 -13.90 -16.45
CA TYR A 565 20.45 -13.79 -17.73
C TYR A 565 19.97 -14.76 -18.83
N SER A 566 19.33 -15.87 -18.49
CA SER A 566 18.76 -16.83 -19.45
C SER A 566 17.62 -16.25 -20.29
N ARG A 567 16.97 -15.19 -19.79
CA ARG A 567 15.94 -14.41 -20.50
C ARG A 567 16.47 -13.74 -21.77
N TYR A 568 17.80 -13.61 -21.90
CA TYR A 568 18.49 -12.98 -23.03
C TYR A 568 19.20 -13.98 -23.97
N VAL A 569 18.98 -15.29 -23.80
CA VAL A 569 19.51 -16.31 -24.71
C VAL A 569 18.64 -16.38 -25.98
N PRO A 570 19.23 -16.58 -27.18
CA PRO A 570 18.45 -16.78 -28.40
C PRO A 570 17.44 -17.91 -28.21
N LYS A 571 16.15 -17.61 -28.40
CA LYS A 571 15.12 -18.65 -28.42
C LYS A 571 15.35 -19.57 -29.61
N ALA A 572 14.92 -20.82 -29.49
CA ALA A 572 14.96 -21.76 -30.61
C ALA A 572 14.29 -21.14 -31.85
N GLU A 573 14.95 -21.27 -33.01
CA GLU A 573 14.44 -20.77 -34.28
C GLU A 573 13.13 -21.47 -34.61
N ILE A 574 12.05 -20.71 -34.76
CA ILE A 574 10.75 -21.26 -35.17
C ILE A 574 10.75 -21.31 -36.70
N SER A 575 11.00 -22.49 -37.26
CA SER A 575 10.80 -22.73 -38.69
C SER A 575 9.30 -22.92 -38.97
N HIS A 576 8.71 -22.04 -39.78
CA HIS A 576 7.34 -22.23 -40.23
C HIS A 576 7.26 -23.48 -41.13
N ILE A 577 6.58 -24.54 -40.65
CA ILE A 577 6.35 -25.74 -41.44
C ILE A 577 5.20 -25.45 -42.40
N PHE A 578 5.55 -25.12 -43.64
CA PHE A 578 4.56 -24.95 -44.71
C PHE A 578 3.82 -26.27 -44.96
N ARG A 579 2.52 -26.20 -45.21
CA ARG A 579 1.76 -27.35 -45.69
C ARG A 579 2.43 -27.88 -46.96
N VAL A 580 2.72 -29.18 -46.99
CA VAL A 580 3.26 -29.82 -48.19
C VAL A 580 2.21 -29.67 -49.31
N PRO A 581 2.56 -29.10 -50.47
CA PRO A 581 1.62 -28.96 -51.55
C PRO A 581 1.13 -30.34 -52.00
N GLU A 582 -0.16 -30.45 -52.31
CA GLU A 582 -0.74 -31.69 -52.78
C GLU A 582 -0.02 -32.19 -54.04
N LYS A 583 0.27 -33.49 -54.10
CA LYS A 583 0.96 -34.08 -55.26
C LYS A 583 0.03 -34.09 -56.46
N LEU A 584 0.41 -33.37 -57.52
CA LEU A 584 -0.31 -33.41 -58.79
C LEU A 584 -0.09 -34.75 -59.51
N PRO A 585 -1.10 -35.26 -60.25
CA PRO A 585 -0.95 -36.47 -61.05
C PRO A 585 0.07 -36.28 -62.18
N ALA A 586 0.69 -37.38 -62.61
CA ALA A 586 1.67 -37.33 -63.70
C ALA A 586 1.04 -36.79 -64.99
N LYS A 587 1.71 -35.83 -65.64
CA LYS A 587 1.22 -35.16 -66.87
C LYS A 587 0.81 -36.13 -67.97
N GLN A 588 1.50 -37.27 -68.08
CA GLN A 588 1.20 -38.30 -69.07
C GLN A 588 -0.22 -38.88 -68.89
N ILE A 589 -0.63 -39.09 -67.63
CA ILE A 589 -1.98 -39.60 -67.33
C ILE A 589 -3.02 -38.56 -67.74
N SER A 590 -2.80 -37.29 -67.40
CA SER A 590 -3.72 -36.20 -67.78
C SER A 590 -3.88 -36.08 -69.30
N LEU A 591 -2.79 -36.21 -70.07
CA LEU A 591 -2.85 -36.17 -71.54
C LEU A 591 -3.57 -37.36 -72.16
N VAL A 592 -3.40 -38.57 -71.60
CA VAL A 592 -4.14 -39.76 -72.04
C VAL A 592 -5.64 -39.57 -71.84
N PHE A 593 -6.05 -39.07 -70.67
CA PHE A 593 -7.47 -38.79 -70.40
C PHE A 593 -8.03 -37.67 -71.29
N LEU A 594 -7.26 -36.63 -71.61
CA LEU A 594 -7.66 -35.62 -72.58
C LEU A 594 -7.96 -36.26 -73.95
N GLY A 595 -7.07 -37.15 -74.43
CA GLY A 595 -7.29 -37.90 -75.65
C GLY A 595 -8.58 -38.74 -75.62
N LEU A 596 -8.82 -39.44 -74.50
CA LEU A 596 -10.04 -40.23 -74.29
C LEU A 596 -11.32 -39.38 -74.29
N ILE A 597 -11.26 -38.12 -73.84
CA ILE A 597 -12.42 -37.19 -73.86
C ILE A 597 -12.71 -36.69 -75.28
N VAL A 598 -11.67 -36.46 -76.11
CA VAL A 598 -11.86 -35.99 -77.50
C VAL A 598 -12.33 -37.11 -78.43
N LEU A 599 -12.01 -38.37 -78.12
CA LEU A 599 -12.28 -39.52 -78.99
C LEU A 599 -13.79 -39.73 -79.26
N PRO A 600 -14.71 -39.65 -78.28
CA PRO A 600 -16.15 -39.67 -78.53
C PRO A 600 -16.63 -38.53 -79.43
N PHE A 601 -16.04 -37.34 -79.34
CA PHE A 601 -16.43 -36.20 -80.20
C PHE A 601 -16.04 -36.44 -81.65
N ILE A 602 -14.86 -36.99 -81.90
CA ILE A 602 -14.44 -37.43 -83.25
C ILE A 602 -15.35 -38.55 -83.75
N GLY A 603 -15.67 -39.52 -82.89
CA GLY A 603 -16.62 -40.59 -83.19
C GLY A 603 -18.01 -40.05 -83.57
N PHE A 604 -18.51 -39.04 -82.85
CA PHE A 604 -19.76 -38.36 -83.16
C PHE A 604 -19.72 -37.67 -84.53
N LEU A 605 -18.65 -36.93 -84.85
CA LEU A 605 -18.47 -36.30 -86.16
C LEU A 605 -18.43 -37.32 -87.31
N ILE A 606 -17.69 -38.43 -87.14
CA ILE A 606 -17.67 -39.52 -88.12
C ILE A 606 -19.06 -40.15 -88.25
N GLY A 607 -19.76 -40.35 -87.13
CA GLY A 607 -21.13 -40.83 -87.08
C GLY A 607 -22.09 -39.96 -87.90
N LEU A 608 -22.00 -38.63 -87.76
CA LEU A 608 -22.81 -37.70 -88.56
C LEU A 608 -22.57 -37.86 -90.07
N THR A 609 -21.32 -38.05 -90.50
CA THR A 609 -21.01 -38.28 -91.92
C THR A 609 -21.51 -39.63 -92.44
N ARG A 610 -21.42 -40.69 -91.62
CA ARG A 610 -21.89 -42.04 -91.97
C ARG A 610 -23.42 -42.12 -92.02
N LEU A 611 -24.12 -41.36 -91.18
CA LEU A 611 -25.59 -41.25 -91.15
C LEU A 611 -26.14 -40.34 -92.26
N GLY A 612 -25.28 -39.72 -93.08
CA GLY A 612 -25.71 -38.89 -94.20
C GLY A 612 -26.36 -37.56 -93.80
N VAL A 613 -26.09 -37.08 -92.58
CA VAL A 613 -26.60 -35.78 -92.10
C VAL A 613 -26.00 -34.68 -92.98
N ASN A 614 -26.86 -33.95 -93.68
CA ASN A 614 -26.47 -32.88 -94.58
C ASN A 614 -27.12 -31.56 -94.18
N ILE A 615 -26.51 -30.44 -94.60
CA ILE A 615 -27.05 -29.08 -94.38
C ILE A 615 -27.66 -28.55 -95.70
N LYS A 616 -28.14 -29.43 -96.59
CA LYS A 616 -28.65 -29.03 -97.91
C LYS A 616 -29.95 -28.23 -97.83
N SER A 617 -30.65 -28.29 -96.70
CA SER A 617 -31.87 -27.52 -96.41
C SER A 617 -31.61 -26.08 -95.98
N PHE A 618 -30.38 -25.57 -96.10
CA PHE A 618 -30.09 -24.17 -95.76
C PHE A 618 -30.84 -23.23 -96.72
N PRO A 619 -31.63 -22.25 -96.23
CA PRO A 619 -32.47 -21.43 -97.08
C PRO A 619 -31.64 -20.67 -98.10
N SER A 620 -32.00 -20.75 -99.39
CA SER A 620 -31.32 -20.08 -100.50
C SER A 620 -31.92 -18.73 -100.88
N SER A 621 -33.13 -18.41 -100.38
CA SER A 621 -33.75 -17.10 -100.60
C SER A 621 -33.09 -16.06 -99.71
N VAL A 622 -32.77 -14.89 -100.30
CA VAL A 622 -31.95 -13.85 -99.66
C VAL A 622 -32.42 -13.52 -98.24
N GLY A 623 -33.73 -13.29 -98.04
CA GLY A 623 -34.27 -12.93 -96.73
C GLY A 623 -34.19 -14.05 -95.68
N ALA A 624 -34.42 -15.31 -96.06
CA ALA A 624 -34.35 -16.43 -95.12
C ALA A 624 -32.89 -16.84 -94.84
N ALA A 625 -32.02 -16.74 -95.85
CA ALA A 625 -30.58 -16.98 -95.73
C ALA A 625 -29.93 -15.98 -94.77
N THR A 626 -30.27 -14.69 -94.88
CA THR A 626 -29.75 -13.65 -93.98
C THR A 626 -30.15 -13.87 -92.54
N SER A 627 -31.40 -14.27 -92.28
CA SER A 627 -31.89 -14.55 -90.93
C SER A 627 -31.25 -15.81 -90.34
N ALA A 628 -31.07 -16.87 -91.13
CA ALA A 628 -30.39 -18.09 -90.69
C ALA A 628 -28.90 -17.83 -90.38
N LEU A 629 -28.21 -17.04 -91.22
CA LEU A 629 -26.82 -16.63 -90.98
C LEU A 629 -26.68 -15.73 -89.75
N LEU A 630 -27.60 -14.78 -89.53
CA LEU A 630 -27.62 -13.95 -88.32
C LEU A 630 -27.86 -14.79 -87.06
N PHE A 631 -28.77 -15.75 -87.11
CA PHE A 631 -29.06 -16.64 -85.99
C PHE A 631 -27.86 -17.52 -85.62
N HIS A 632 -27.28 -18.24 -86.59
CA HIS A 632 -26.11 -19.08 -86.34
C HIS A 632 -24.85 -18.26 -86.02
N GLY A 633 -24.70 -17.08 -86.63
CA GLY A 633 -23.66 -16.10 -86.26
C GLY A 633 -23.81 -15.60 -84.83
N GLY A 634 -25.04 -15.36 -84.37
CA GLY A 634 -25.35 -15.01 -82.99
C GLY A 634 -24.98 -16.11 -82.00
N ILE A 635 -25.34 -17.36 -82.29
CA ILE A 635 -24.93 -18.52 -81.47
C ILE A 635 -23.41 -18.64 -81.42
N GLY A 636 -22.74 -18.52 -82.57
CA GLY A 636 -21.28 -18.54 -82.66
C GLY A 636 -20.62 -17.42 -81.84
N ALA A 637 -21.17 -16.20 -81.87
CA ALA A 637 -20.67 -15.06 -81.10
C ALA A 637 -20.85 -15.25 -79.59
N VAL A 638 -21.96 -15.83 -79.14
CA VAL A 638 -22.20 -16.14 -77.72
C VAL A 638 -21.24 -17.22 -77.24
N LEU A 639 -21.01 -18.29 -78.00
CA LEU A 639 -20.04 -19.33 -77.65
C LEU A 639 -18.61 -18.77 -77.62
N LEU A 640 -18.25 -17.90 -78.57
CA LEU A 640 -16.95 -17.23 -78.57
C LEU A 640 -16.78 -16.32 -77.34
N LEU A 641 -17.83 -15.61 -76.91
CA LEU A 641 -17.82 -14.82 -75.68
C LEU A 641 -17.58 -15.69 -74.45
N TYR A 642 -18.16 -16.90 -74.37
CA TYR A 642 -17.87 -17.82 -73.26
C TYR A 642 -16.40 -18.29 -73.26
N VAL A 643 -15.84 -18.59 -74.44
CA VAL A 643 -14.42 -18.94 -74.55
C VAL A 643 -13.53 -17.77 -74.17
N LEU A 644 -13.86 -16.54 -74.59
CA LEU A 644 -13.12 -15.33 -74.23
C LEU A 644 -13.23 -15.01 -72.73
N PHE A 645 -14.39 -15.25 -72.12
CA PHE A 645 -14.57 -15.15 -70.67
C PHE A 645 -13.66 -16.12 -69.92
N TRP A 646 -13.52 -17.36 -70.43
CA TRP A 646 -12.66 -18.37 -69.83
C TRP A 646 -11.16 -18.07 -70.03
N VAL A 647 -10.74 -17.57 -71.20
CA VAL A 647 -9.32 -17.32 -71.54
C VAL A 647 -8.80 -15.97 -71.00
N LYS A 648 -9.64 -14.93 -70.88
CA LYS A 648 -9.23 -13.58 -70.48
C LYS A 648 -10.03 -13.10 -69.28
N ALA A 649 -9.74 -13.67 -68.12
CA ALA A 649 -10.30 -13.27 -66.83
C ALA A 649 -9.70 -11.95 -66.31
N SER A 650 -10.02 -10.82 -66.96
CA SER A 650 -9.96 -9.48 -66.33
C SER A 650 -10.74 -8.44 -67.13
N SER A 651 -12.04 -8.33 -66.90
CA SER A 651 -12.74 -7.03 -66.83
C SER A 651 -14.24 -7.24 -66.52
N GLN A 652 -14.59 -7.40 -65.25
CA GLN A 652 -15.85 -6.86 -64.75
C GLN A 652 -15.80 -5.35 -64.97
N ASN A 653 -16.38 -4.83 -66.07
CA ASN A 653 -16.89 -3.45 -66.15
C ASN A 653 -17.54 -3.01 -67.48
N ARG A 654 -17.73 -3.90 -68.48
CA ARG A 654 -18.50 -3.52 -69.70
C ARG A 654 -19.80 -4.29 -69.95
N PHE A 655 -19.97 -5.50 -69.43
CA PHE A 655 -21.20 -6.26 -69.64
C PHE A 655 -22.28 -5.95 -68.58
N LEU A 656 -21.91 -5.83 -67.30
CA LEU A 656 -22.84 -5.44 -66.22
C LEU A 656 -23.32 -3.99 -66.35
N ARG A 657 -22.54 -3.09 -66.97
CA ARG A 657 -22.91 -1.68 -67.18
C ARG A 657 -23.91 -1.46 -68.32
N ALA A 658 -24.03 -2.40 -69.27
CA ALA A 658 -25.06 -2.35 -70.31
C ALA A 658 -26.42 -2.92 -69.85
N MET A 659 -26.44 -3.65 -68.72
CA MET A 659 -27.63 -4.34 -68.19
C MET A 659 -28.11 -3.78 -66.84
N SER A 660 -27.46 -2.74 -66.29
CA SER A 660 -27.72 -2.20 -64.93
C SER A 660 -27.96 -0.68 -64.89
N TYR A 661 -28.56 -0.11 -65.96
CA TYR A 661 -29.22 1.20 -65.86
C TYR A 661 -30.59 1.04 -65.19
N SER A 662 -30.59 0.73 -63.90
CA SER A 662 -31.65 1.05 -62.94
C SER A 662 -31.25 0.57 -61.55
N ALA A 663 -31.20 1.52 -60.63
CA ALA A 663 -31.15 1.36 -59.18
C ALA A 663 -29.89 0.69 -58.58
N ALA A 664 -28.91 1.52 -58.20
CA ALA A 664 -28.02 1.22 -57.07
C ALA A 664 -27.49 2.51 -56.44
N GLY A 665 -27.84 2.73 -55.17
CA GLY A 665 -27.21 3.70 -54.29
C GLY A 665 -26.06 3.09 -53.49
N GLN A 666 -25.32 4.01 -52.85
CA GLN A 666 -24.30 3.89 -51.78
C GLN A 666 -22.87 3.42 -52.13
N GLY A 667 -21.92 4.29 -51.74
CA GLY A 667 -20.54 3.94 -51.37
C GLY A 667 -20.13 4.78 -50.15
N LYS A 668 -19.84 4.11 -49.03
CA LYS A 668 -19.75 4.65 -47.65
C LYS A 668 -18.32 4.55 -47.06
N ASN A 669 -17.27 4.72 -47.88
CA ASN A 669 -15.87 4.51 -47.46
C ASN A 669 -14.98 5.78 -47.49
N SER A 670 -15.55 6.98 -47.56
CA SER A 670 -14.81 8.25 -47.62
C SER A 670 -14.90 9.12 -46.33
N SER A 671 -15.53 8.63 -45.25
CA SER A 671 -15.78 9.41 -44.02
C SER A 671 -14.62 9.40 -43.02
N GLY A 672 -14.04 8.24 -42.67
CA GLY A 672 -13.07 8.11 -41.57
C GLY A 672 -11.77 8.90 -41.77
N LYS A 673 -11.12 8.78 -42.95
CA LYS A 673 -9.86 9.50 -43.26
C LYS A 673 -10.01 11.03 -43.23
N ARG A 674 -11.20 11.54 -43.59
CA ARG A 674 -11.48 12.98 -43.53
C ARG A 674 -11.55 13.47 -42.09
N ARG A 675 -12.22 12.71 -41.21
CA ARG A 675 -12.40 13.04 -39.80
C ARG A 675 -11.09 13.07 -39.00
N ILE A 676 -10.17 12.13 -39.25
CA ILE A 676 -8.82 12.16 -38.64
C ILE A 676 -7.99 13.32 -39.19
N SER A 677 -8.10 13.59 -40.49
CA SER A 677 -7.41 14.73 -41.10
C SER A 677 -7.89 16.06 -40.48
N ASP A 678 -9.18 16.17 -40.14
CA ASP A 678 -9.75 17.34 -39.47
C ASP A 678 -9.19 17.49 -38.04
N LEU A 679 -9.05 16.41 -37.27
CA LEU A 679 -8.43 16.44 -35.94
C LEU A 679 -6.97 16.92 -35.95
N LEU A 680 -6.19 16.54 -36.97
CA LEU A 680 -4.80 17.00 -37.14
C LEU A 680 -4.68 18.49 -37.48
N THR A 681 -5.77 19.14 -37.92
CA THR A 681 -5.72 20.58 -38.20
C THR A 681 -5.66 21.43 -36.93
N GLN A 682 -6.07 20.89 -35.78
CA GLN A 682 -6.00 21.55 -34.47
C GLN A 682 -4.56 21.81 -34.05
N SER A 683 -4.29 22.99 -33.47
CA SER A 683 -2.93 23.47 -33.16
C SER A 683 -2.14 22.50 -32.28
N ASP A 684 -2.79 21.89 -31.28
CA ASP A 684 -2.12 21.05 -30.27
C ASP A 684 -1.79 19.64 -30.80
N ASN A 685 -2.46 19.21 -31.87
CA ASN A 685 -2.21 17.94 -32.55
C ASN A 685 -1.12 18.02 -33.62
N ARG A 686 -0.63 19.23 -33.93
CA ARG A 686 0.48 19.46 -34.88
C ARG A 686 1.86 19.24 -34.27
N VAL A 687 1.93 19.02 -32.96
CA VAL A 687 3.16 18.70 -32.24
C VAL A 687 3.00 17.38 -31.50
N CYS A 688 4.07 16.62 -31.41
CA CYS A 688 4.10 15.32 -30.73
C CYS A 688 3.73 15.47 -29.25
N ALA A 689 2.82 14.62 -28.77
CA ALA A 689 2.35 14.66 -27.38
C ALA A 689 3.46 14.54 -26.33
N ASP A 690 4.58 13.84 -26.63
CA ASP A 690 5.62 13.58 -25.61
C ASP A 690 6.90 14.39 -25.77
N CYS A 691 7.30 14.71 -27.00
CA CYS A 691 8.57 15.42 -27.25
C CYS A 691 8.43 16.74 -28.02
N SER A 692 7.19 17.16 -28.29
CA SER A 692 6.86 18.39 -29.01
C SER A 692 7.46 18.51 -30.41
N ALA A 693 7.95 17.41 -31.00
CA ALA A 693 8.40 17.37 -32.39
C ALA A 693 7.25 17.73 -33.36
N PRO A 694 7.50 18.54 -34.39
CA PRO A 694 6.45 18.96 -35.33
C PRO A 694 5.95 17.79 -36.19
N ASP A 695 4.73 17.91 -36.68
CA ASP A 695 4.05 17.03 -37.64
C ASP A 695 4.05 15.54 -37.23
N PRO A 696 3.39 15.17 -36.12
CA PRO A 696 3.26 13.77 -35.71
C PRO A 696 2.48 12.96 -36.76
N LYS A 697 3.08 11.85 -37.22
CA LYS A 697 2.50 10.98 -38.26
C LYS A 697 1.90 9.68 -37.72
N TRP A 698 1.98 9.47 -36.40
CA TRP A 698 1.50 8.29 -35.72
C TRP A 698 0.51 8.69 -34.63
N ALA A 699 -0.39 7.79 -34.27
CA ALA A 699 -1.32 8.02 -33.18
C ALA A 699 -1.57 6.73 -32.38
N SER A 700 -1.85 6.89 -31.09
CA SER A 700 -2.31 5.82 -30.19
C SER A 700 -3.81 6.00 -29.99
N ALA A 701 -4.62 5.17 -30.66
CA ALA A 701 -6.08 5.35 -30.68
C ALA A 701 -6.73 5.25 -29.30
N ASN A 702 -6.18 4.43 -28.40
CA ASN A 702 -6.72 4.22 -27.06
C ASN A 702 -6.36 5.31 -26.04
N ILE A 703 -5.23 6.01 -26.24
CA ILE A 703 -4.78 7.11 -25.38
C ILE A 703 -5.24 8.45 -25.97
N GLY A 704 -5.58 8.49 -27.26
CA GLY A 704 -6.04 9.70 -27.94
C GLY A 704 -4.92 10.68 -28.30
N VAL A 705 -3.68 10.21 -28.49
CA VAL A 705 -2.52 11.07 -28.75
C VAL A 705 -1.89 10.87 -30.12
N PHE A 706 -1.49 11.97 -30.75
CA PHE A 706 -0.62 12.05 -31.92
C PHE A 706 0.85 12.19 -31.52
N ILE A 707 1.68 11.28 -32.02
CA ILE A 707 3.09 11.12 -31.64
C ILE A 707 4.00 11.02 -32.87
N CYS A 708 5.28 11.37 -32.70
CA CYS A 708 6.28 11.24 -33.75
C CYS A 708 6.79 9.79 -33.88
N LEU A 709 7.48 9.47 -34.98
CA LEU A 709 8.03 8.13 -35.24
C LEU A 709 8.98 7.63 -34.15
N LYS A 710 9.76 8.53 -33.53
CA LYS A 710 10.69 8.16 -32.44
C LYS A 710 9.94 7.79 -31.16
N CYS A 711 8.91 8.54 -30.78
CA CYS A 711 8.09 8.25 -29.59
C CYS A 711 7.18 7.04 -29.82
N CYS A 712 6.69 6.81 -31.05
CA CYS A 712 5.88 5.64 -31.34
C CYS A 712 6.65 4.32 -31.12
N GLY A 713 7.97 4.32 -31.31
CA GLY A 713 8.83 3.18 -30.97
C GLY A 713 8.83 2.84 -29.47
N VAL A 714 8.80 3.87 -28.61
CA VAL A 714 8.70 3.70 -27.16
C VAL A 714 7.29 3.25 -26.76
N HIS A 715 6.24 3.83 -27.33
CA HIS A 715 4.86 3.42 -27.08
C HIS A 715 4.61 1.93 -27.39
N ARG A 716 5.21 1.40 -28.46
CA ARG A 716 5.16 -0.04 -28.77
C ARG A 716 5.80 -0.92 -27.69
N SER A 717 6.78 -0.38 -26.94
CA SER A 717 7.48 -1.10 -25.85
C SER A 717 6.75 -1.08 -24.50
N LEU A 718 5.75 -0.21 -24.32
CA LEU A 718 4.93 -0.15 -23.09
C LEU A 718 3.98 -1.36 -22.96
N GLY A 719 3.72 -2.06 -24.07
CA GLY A 719 2.82 -3.20 -24.12
C GLY A 719 1.37 -2.79 -24.37
N THR A 720 0.60 -3.75 -24.89
CA THR A 720 -0.79 -3.57 -25.36
C THR A 720 -1.79 -3.34 -24.24
N HIS A 721 -1.38 -3.22 -22.97
CA HIS A 721 -2.27 -2.89 -21.87
C HIS A 721 -2.23 -1.38 -21.55
N ILE A 722 -1.22 -0.66 -22.05
CA ILE A 722 -1.01 0.78 -21.84
C ILE A 722 -1.25 1.56 -23.14
N SER A 723 -0.50 1.24 -24.20
CA SER A 723 -0.66 1.86 -25.53
C SER A 723 -1.11 0.80 -26.53
N LYS A 724 -2.42 0.75 -26.78
CA LYS A 724 -3.06 -0.12 -27.79
C LYS A 724 -3.14 0.63 -29.12
N VAL A 725 -2.86 -0.09 -30.22
CA VAL A 725 -3.17 0.38 -31.58
C VAL A 725 -2.39 1.66 -31.96
N VAL A 726 -1.06 1.51 -32.15
CA VAL A 726 -0.19 2.56 -32.69
C VAL A 726 -0.24 2.52 -34.22
N LEU A 727 -1.07 3.39 -34.79
CA LEU A 727 -1.36 3.45 -36.22
C LEU A 727 -0.68 4.64 -36.87
N SER A 728 -0.24 4.44 -38.10
CA SER A 728 0.14 5.51 -39.01
C SER A 728 -1.12 6.22 -39.49
N VAL A 729 -1.15 7.53 -39.33
CA VAL A 729 -2.27 8.38 -39.79
C VAL A 729 -2.45 8.27 -41.31
N THR A 730 -1.37 8.02 -42.05
CA THR A 730 -1.38 8.05 -43.53
C THR A 730 -1.29 6.67 -44.19
N LEU A 731 -0.64 5.71 -43.54
CA LEU A 731 -0.33 4.40 -44.15
C LEU A 731 -1.28 3.29 -43.74
N ASP A 732 -1.89 3.38 -42.55
CA ASP A 732 -2.77 2.34 -42.04
C ASP A 732 -4.25 2.63 -42.39
N GLU A 733 -5.05 1.57 -42.50
CA GLU A 733 -6.50 1.69 -42.59
C GLU A 733 -7.09 1.84 -41.18
N TRP A 734 -7.99 2.80 -41.02
CA TRP A 734 -8.62 3.14 -39.74
C TRP A 734 -10.07 2.68 -39.75
N SER A 735 -10.47 1.95 -38.71
CA SER A 735 -11.87 1.62 -38.45
C SER A 735 -12.62 2.82 -37.86
N ASP A 736 -13.94 2.85 -38.03
CA ASP A 736 -14.76 3.94 -37.47
C ASP A 736 -14.65 4.01 -35.93
N ASP A 737 -14.55 2.87 -35.24
CA ASP A 737 -14.33 2.79 -33.78
C ASP A 737 -13.02 3.47 -33.32
N GLU A 738 -11.94 3.30 -34.08
CA GLU A 738 -10.63 3.93 -33.78
C GLU A 738 -10.65 5.43 -34.04
N VAL A 739 -11.37 5.86 -35.09
CA VAL A 739 -11.59 7.28 -35.42
C VAL A 739 -12.43 7.94 -34.32
N ASP A 740 -13.48 7.27 -33.87
CA ASP A 740 -14.38 7.76 -32.82
C ASP A 740 -13.66 7.88 -31.47
N SER A 741 -12.82 6.89 -31.11
CA SER A 741 -11.99 6.93 -29.90
C SER A 741 -11.05 8.15 -29.88
N MET A 742 -10.39 8.45 -31.01
CA MET A 742 -9.52 9.62 -31.14
C MET A 742 -10.29 10.95 -31.00
N ILE A 743 -11.54 11.01 -31.48
CA ILE A 743 -12.41 12.19 -31.39
C ILE A 743 -12.94 12.37 -29.96
N GLU A 744 -13.38 11.30 -29.32
CA GLU A 744 -13.98 11.30 -27.99
C GLU A 744 -12.97 11.73 -26.91
N ILE A 745 -11.72 11.26 -27.01
CA ILE A 745 -10.66 11.66 -26.08
C ILE A 745 -10.23 13.12 -26.33
N GLY A 746 -10.37 13.65 -27.54
CA GLY A 746 -10.15 15.07 -27.85
C GLY A 746 -8.69 15.44 -28.18
N GLY A 747 -7.83 14.48 -28.50
CA GLY A 747 -6.47 14.72 -28.98
C GLY A 747 -5.42 15.06 -27.91
N ASN A 748 -4.27 15.59 -28.35
CA ASN A 748 -3.08 15.83 -27.52
C ASN A 748 -3.32 16.80 -26.37
N ALA A 749 -4.11 17.86 -26.58
CA ALA A 749 -4.40 18.84 -25.54
C ALA A 749 -5.15 18.21 -24.36
N SER A 750 -6.22 17.46 -24.67
CA SER A 750 -7.03 16.75 -23.68
C SER A 750 -6.21 15.68 -22.97
N ALA A 751 -5.49 14.83 -23.71
CA ALA A 751 -4.64 13.80 -23.11
C ALA A 751 -3.54 14.39 -22.21
N ASN A 752 -2.86 15.47 -22.62
CA ASN A 752 -1.84 16.11 -21.78
C ASN A 752 -2.44 16.82 -20.56
N SER A 753 -3.67 17.36 -20.63
CA SER A 753 -4.35 17.92 -19.45
C SER A 753 -4.59 16.90 -18.34
N VAL A 754 -4.61 15.60 -18.69
CA VAL A 754 -4.73 14.49 -17.75
C VAL A 754 -3.34 13.98 -17.40
N TYR A 755 -2.61 13.46 -18.38
CA TYR A 755 -1.31 12.79 -18.21
C TYR A 755 -0.13 13.71 -17.90
N GLU A 756 -0.28 15.02 -18.00
CA GLU A 756 0.72 16.04 -17.61
C GLU A 756 0.11 17.05 -16.62
N ALA A 757 -0.98 16.70 -15.92
CA ALA A 757 -1.70 17.59 -15.01
C ALA A 757 -0.84 18.13 -13.85
N PHE A 758 0.17 17.37 -13.41
CA PHE A 758 1.09 17.75 -12.36
C PHE A 758 2.50 17.21 -12.65
N ILE A 759 3.34 18.00 -13.32
CA ILE A 759 4.76 17.65 -13.53
C ILE A 759 5.55 18.11 -12.29
N PRO A 760 6.23 17.20 -11.56
CA PRO A 760 7.03 17.56 -10.39
C PRO A 760 8.19 18.51 -10.72
N ASP A 761 8.55 19.38 -9.76
CA ASP A 761 9.66 20.32 -9.90
C ASP A 761 10.98 19.58 -10.20
N GLY A 762 11.62 19.92 -11.32
CA GLY A 762 12.86 19.31 -11.79
C GLY A 762 12.72 18.30 -12.95
N VAL A 763 11.50 17.92 -13.34
CA VAL A 763 11.25 17.09 -14.53
C VAL A 763 10.76 17.98 -15.68
N SER A 764 11.44 17.95 -16.83
CA SER A 764 11.04 18.71 -18.02
C SER A 764 10.75 17.78 -19.21
N LYS A 765 9.75 18.16 -20.02
CA LYS A 765 9.39 17.44 -21.24
C LYS A 765 10.57 17.36 -22.22
N PRO A 766 10.87 16.17 -22.79
CA PRO A 766 12.00 16.01 -23.69
C PRO A 766 11.79 16.81 -24.98
N GLY A 767 12.87 17.38 -25.54
CA GLY A 767 12.82 18.08 -26.82
C GLY A 767 12.84 17.16 -28.04
N PRO A 768 12.65 17.69 -29.27
CA PRO A 768 12.67 16.91 -30.52
C PRO A 768 14.00 16.18 -30.81
N ASP A 769 15.10 16.63 -30.21
CA ASP A 769 16.44 16.05 -30.34
C ASP A 769 16.88 15.21 -29.14
N ALA A 770 16.00 15.00 -28.15
CA ALA A 770 16.30 14.20 -26.97
C ALA A 770 16.67 12.75 -27.33
N SER A 771 17.59 12.17 -26.55
CA SER A 771 18.05 10.79 -26.68
C SER A 771 16.92 9.77 -26.45
N LEU A 772 17.11 8.53 -26.90
CA LEU A 772 16.11 7.48 -26.74
C LEU A 772 15.81 7.20 -25.26
N ASP A 773 16.83 7.21 -24.40
CA ASP A 773 16.68 6.94 -22.97
C ASP A 773 15.88 8.03 -22.27
N GLN A 774 16.14 9.31 -22.59
CA GLN A 774 15.36 10.44 -22.07
C GLN A 774 13.88 10.38 -22.48
N ARG A 775 13.60 9.98 -23.74
CA ARG A 775 12.22 9.76 -24.21
C ARG A 775 11.57 8.59 -23.48
N MET A 776 12.29 7.49 -23.32
CA MET A 776 11.78 6.28 -22.66
C MET A 776 11.44 6.56 -21.20
N GLN A 777 12.32 7.26 -20.48
CA GLN A 777 12.09 7.64 -19.09
C GLN A 777 10.85 8.53 -18.96
N PHE A 778 10.74 9.58 -19.77
CA PHE A 778 9.58 10.49 -19.71
C PHE A 778 8.27 9.80 -20.08
N ILE A 779 8.24 9.00 -21.15
CA ILE A 779 7.02 8.31 -21.64
C ILE A 779 6.57 7.24 -20.64
N ARG A 780 7.48 6.52 -19.99
CA ARG A 780 7.14 5.55 -18.93
C ARG A 780 6.61 6.24 -17.68
N SER A 781 7.27 7.29 -17.20
CA SER A 781 6.74 8.08 -16.06
C SER A 781 5.36 8.65 -16.36
N LYS A 782 5.12 9.11 -17.60
CA LYS A 782 3.84 9.67 -18.04
C LYS A 782 2.71 8.65 -18.14
N TYR A 783 2.93 7.49 -18.76
CA TYR A 783 1.85 6.54 -19.10
C TYR A 783 1.88 5.21 -18.33
N GLU A 784 3.07 4.70 -17.99
CA GLU A 784 3.23 3.41 -17.27
C GLU A 784 3.15 3.60 -15.76
N HIS A 785 3.88 4.58 -15.22
CA HIS A 785 3.87 4.89 -13.78
C HIS A 785 2.86 5.99 -13.41
N GLN A 786 2.35 6.72 -14.40
CA GLN A 786 1.35 7.79 -14.20
C GLN A 786 1.76 8.85 -13.16
N GLU A 787 3.06 9.11 -13.05
CA GLU A 787 3.66 9.97 -12.01
C GLU A 787 3.17 11.42 -12.11
N PHE A 788 2.80 11.84 -13.33
CA PHE A 788 2.38 13.21 -13.67
C PHE A 788 0.85 13.42 -13.58
N LEU A 789 0.08 12.39 -13.21
CA LEU A 789 -1.32 12.54 -12.86
C LEU A 789 -1.46 13.26 -11.52
N LYS A 790 -2.62 13.91 -11.29
CA LYS A 790 -2.98 14.34 -9.93
C LYS A 790 -2.92 13.14 -8.98
N PRO A 791 -2.39 13.29 -7.74
CA PRO A 791 -2.23 12.17 -6.80
C PRO A 791 -3.51 11.34 -6.57
N SER A 792 -4.68 11.96 -6.71
CA SER A 792 -6.00 11.33 -6.60
C SER A 792 -6.45 10.49 -7.82
N LEU A 793 -5.68 10.46 -8.91
CA LEU A 793 -6.01 9.76 -10.17
C LEU A 793 -5.01 8.66 -10.56
N ARG A 794 -4.04 8.34 -9.69
CA ARG A 794 -3.04 7.31 -9.96
C ARG A 794 -3.68 5.92 -9.90
N ILE A 795 -3.71 5.21 -11.02
CA ILE A 795 -4.24 3.84 -11.10
C ILE A 795 -3.12 2.85 -10.79
N THR A 796 -3.08 2.27 -9.59
CA THR A 796 -2.23 1.11 -9.30
C THR A 796 -2.78 -0.12 -10.02
N SER A 797 -2.21 -0.45 -11.18
CA SER A 797 -2.50 -1.69 -11.90
C SER A 797 -1.78 -2.87 -11.24
N VAL A 798 -2.50 -3.65 -10.43
CA VAL A 798 -2.03 -4.97 -9.98
C VAL A 798 -2.26 -5.98 -11.10
N LYS A 799 -1.15 -6.56 -11.60
CA LYS A 799 -1.18 -7.68 -12.56
C LYS A 799 -1.84 -8.90 -11.94
N GLY A 800 -2.98 -9.31 -12.52
CA GLY A 800 -3.57 -10.62 -12.26
C GLY A 800 -2.70 -11.75 -12.82
N SER A 801 -2.32 -12.69 -11.96
CA SER A 801 -1.92 -14.04 -12.34
C SER A 801 -2.94 -15.02 -11.77
N ASN A 802 -3.78 -15.58 -12.64
CA ASN A 802 -4.71 -16.66 -12.33
C ASN A 802 -3.95 -17.97 -12.07
N SER A 803 -4.17 -18.59 -10.92
CA SER A 803 -4.17 -20.06 -10.78
C SER A 803 -5.21 -20.48 -9.74
N SER A 804 -6.07 -21.40 -10.17
CA SER A 804 -7.32 -21.85 -9.57
C SER A 804 -7.17 -22.76 -8.34
N SER A 805 -8.03 -22.50 -7.35
CA SER A 805 -8.80 -23.40 -6.47
C SER A 805 -8.12 -24.47 -5.60
N SER A 806 -8.29 -24.37 -4.28
CA SER A 806 -8.91 -25.43 -3.45
C SER A 806 -9.14 -24.95 -2.01
N GLN A 807 -10.40 -24.92 -1.59
CA GLN A 807 -10.88 -24.60 -0.24
C GLN A 807 -10.59 -25.73 0.75
N GLN A 808 -10.15 -25.41 1.98
CA GLN A 808 -10.81 -25.77 3.26
C GLN A 808 -10.07 -25.20 4.50
N PRO A 809 -10.73 -25.07 5.67
CA PRO A 809 -10.71 -23.89 6.54
C PRO A 809 -9.77 -24.02 7.75
N HIS A 810 -9.28 -22.90 8.33
CA HIS A 810 -9.19 -22.66 9.80
C HIS A 810 -8.50 -21.31 10.20
N LEU A 811 -9.20 -20.57 11.07
CA LEU A 811 -8.86 -19.49 12.03
C LEU A 811 -8.22 -18.17 11.58
N GLU A 812 -9.07 -17.15 11.67
CA GLU A 812 -8.89 -15.71 11.50
C GLU A 812 -7.89 -15.09 12.50
N GLY A 813 -6.87 -14.44 11.96
CA GLY A 813 -6.33 -13.22 12.56
C GLY A 813 -7.21 -12.05 12.12
N MET A 814 -7.45 -11.08 13.01
CA MET A 814 -8.30 -9.92 12.74
C MET A 814 -7.82 -9.17 11.49
N VAL A 815 -8.60 -9.25 10.42
CA VAL A 815 -8.42 -8.43 9.21
C VAL A 815 -9.10 -7.10 9.49
N GLU A 816 -8.35 -5.99 9.49
CA GLU A 816 -8.94 -4.66 9.61
C GLU A 816 -9.76 -4.32 8.35
N PHE A 817 -11.03 -3.98 8.56
CA PHE A 817 -11.97 -3.61 7.50
C PHE A 817 -12.14 -2.09 7.45
N ILE A 818 -12.15 -1.52 6.24
CA ILE A 818 -12.34 -0.07 6.00
C ILE A 818 -13.82 0.35 6.03
N GLY A 819 -14.74 -0.62 5.96
CA GLY A 819 -16.18 -0.36 5.99
C GLY A 819 -16.99 -1.61 5.64
N LEU A 820 -18.31 -1.45 5.59
CA LEU A 820 -19.28 -2.46 5.21
C LEU A 820 -19.92 -2.07 3.87
N LEU A 821 -19.96 -3.04 2.95
CA LEU A 821 -20.70 -2.92 1.70
C LEU A 821 -22.02 -3.66 1.85
N LYS A 822 -23.13 -2.92 1.74
CA LYS A 822 -24.47 -3.49 1.69
C LYS A 822 -24.88 -3.63 0.22
N VAL A 823 -25.21 -4.84 -0.19
CA VAL A 823 -25.64 -5.18 -1.55
C VAL A 823 -27.09 -5.62 -1.51
N THR A 824 -27.97 -4.79 -2.05
CA THR A 824 -29.39 -5.12 -2.22
C THR A 824 -29.60 -5.78 -3.58
N LEU A 825 -29.78 -7.10 -3.59
CA LEU A 825 -30.08 -7.87 -4.78
C LEU A 825 -31.57 -7.71 -5.12
N LYS A 826 -31.89 -6.93 -6.16
CA LYS A 826 -33.29 -6.61 -6.52
C LYS A 826 -33.94 -7.76 -7.27
N LYS A 827 -33.49 -8.02 -8.51
CA LYS A 827 -34.08 -9.05 -9.37
C LYS A 827 -33.11 -9.53 -10.46
N GLY A 828 -33.42 -10.69 -11.01
CA GLY A 828 -32.85 -11.20 -12.25
C GLY A 828 -33.87 -11.20 -13.37
N THR A 829 -33.40 -11.04 -14.60
CA THR A 829 -34.23 -11.02 -15.81
C THR A 829 -33.65 -11.98 -16.84
N ASN A 830 -34.51 -12.83 -17.40
CA ASN A 830 -34.18 -13.78 -18.47
C ASN A 830 -32.94 -14.64 -18.17
N LEU A 831 -32.85 -15.17 -16.96
CA LEU A 831 -31.78 -16.06 -16.56
C LEU A 831 -31.79 -17.35 -17.38
N ALA A 832 -30.63 -18.00 -17.49
CA ALA A 832 -30.48 -19.24 -18.23
C ALA A 832 -31.33 -20.38 -17.67
N VAL A 833 -31.71 -21.31 -18.54
CA VAL A 833 -32.43 -22.52 -18.15
C VAL A 833 -31.41 -23.63 -17.93
N ARG A 834 -31.44 -24.26 -16.76
CA ARG A 834 -30.58 -25.41 -16.42
C ARG A 834 -31.40 -26.66 -16.02
N ASP A 835 -32.68 -26.51 -15.67
CA ASP A 835 -33.65 -27.63 -15.63
C ASP A 835 -34.37 -27.86 -16.97
N MET A 836 -35.34 -28.79 -16.98
CA MET A 836 -36.17 -29.10 -18.16
C MET A 836 -36.85 -27.87 -18.81
N ARG A 837 -37.22 -26.86 -18.02
CA ARG A 837 -37.96 -25.66 -18.50
C ARG A 837 -37.67 -24.37 -17.71
N THR A 838 -37.12 -24.47 -16.50
CA THR A 838 -36.92 -23.34 -15.57
C THR A 838 -35.56 -23.50 -14.86
N SER A 839 -35.29 -22.69 -13.85
CA SER A 839 -34.17 -22.87 -12.91
C SER A 839 -34.58 -22.39 -11.52
N ASP A 840 -34.00 -23.01 -10.51
CA ASP A 840 -34.04 -22.68 -9.09
C ASP A 840 -32.85 -21.76 -8.72
N SER A 841 -32.91 -20.52 -9.20
CA SER A 841 -31.77 -19.60 -9.17
C SER A 841 -31.43 -19.03 -7.77
N TYR A 842 -30.13 -18.90 -7.47
CA TYR A 842 -29.60 -18.11 -6.36
C TYR A 842 -28.27 -17.43 -6.73
N VAL A 843 -27.90 -16.38 -6.01
CA VAL A 843 -26.70 -15.58 -6.28
C VAL A 843 -25.69 -15.73 -5.15
N VAL A 844 -24.41 -15.85 -5.51
CA VAL A 844 -23.27 -15.87 -4.60
C VAL A 844 -22.39 -14.65 -4.88
N LEU A 845 -22.18 -13.82 -3.86
CA LEU A 845 -21.26 -12.70 -3.86
C LEU A 845 -19.99 -13.09 -3.10
N THR A 846 -18.83 -12.82 -3.69
CA THR A 846 -17.52 -13.13 -3.08
C THR A 846 -16.64 -11.89 -3.09
N LEU A 847 -16.09 -11.54 -1.92
CA LEU A 847 -15.11 -10.46 -1.76
C LEU A 847 -13.97 -10.94 -0.86
N GLY A 848 -12.76 -11.08 -1.42
CA GLY A 848 -11.64 -11.68 -0.71
C GLY A 848 -11.95 -13.12 -0.27
N GLN A 849 -11.95 -13.39 1.03
CA GLN A 849 -12.29 -14.69 1.62
C GLN A 849 -13.78 -14.81 2.04
N GLN A 850 -14.55 -13.73 1.93
CA GLN A 850 -15.96 -13.69 2.35
C GLN A 850 -16.89 -14.08 1.21
N THR A 851 -17.95 -14.81 1.54
CA THR A 851 -19.02 -15.18 0.60
C THR A 851 -20.39 -14.95 1.22
N ALA A 852 -21.28 -14.26 0.52
CA ALA A 852 -22.69 -14.12 0.87
C ALA A 852 -23.55 -14.80 -0.20
N LYS A 853 -24.63 -15.49 0.21
CA LYS A 853 -25.53 -16.20 -0.70
C LYS A 853 -26.96 -15.70 -0.52
N SER A 854 -27.70 -15.54 -1.62
CA SER A 854 -29.12 -15.23 -1.58
C SER A 854 -29.97 -16.48 -1.30
N THR A 855 -31.24 -16.25 -1.02
CA THR A 855 -32.28 -17.26 -1.05
C THR A 855 -32.46 -17.86 -2.46
N VAL A 856 -32.83 -19.15 -2.49
CA VAL A 856 -33.11 -19.89 -3.72
C VAL A 856 -34.54 -19.59 -4.18
N MET A 857 -34.68 -19.09 -5.40
CA MET A 857 -35.97 -18.81 -6.03
C MET A 857 -36.34 -19.93 -7.00
N LYS A 858 -37.28 -20.77 -6.58
CA LYS A 858 -37.63 -21.98 -7.32
C LYS A 858 -38.38 -21.69 -8.61
N SER A 859 -37.96 -22.36 -9.68
CA SER A 859 -38.61 -22.44 -10.98
C SER A 859 -38.96 -21.08 -11.58
N ASN A 860 -38.04 -20.13 -11.49
CA ASN A 860 -38.25 -18.76 -11.94
C ASN A 860 -37.00 -18.18 -12.62
N LEU A 861 -37.13 -17.83 -13.91
CA LEU A 861 -36.07 -17.21 -14.72
C LEU A 861 -36.05 -15.67 -14.60
N ASN A 862 -37.03 -15.09 -13.90
CA ASN A 862 -37.11 -13.68 -13.56
C ASN A 862 -37.31 -13.51 -12.04
N PRO A 863 -36.39 -14.03 -11.23
CA PRO A 863 -36.50 -14.00 -9.78
C PRO A 863 -36.45 -12.55 -9.26
N VAL A 864 -37.28 -12.24 -8.27
CA VAL A 864 -37.21 -10.99 -7.52
C VAL A 864 -36.83 -11.35 -6.09
N TRP A 865 -35.58 -11.08 -5.72
CA TRP A 865 -35.05 -11.42 -4.40
C TRP A 865 -35.38 -10.34 -3.36
N ASN A 866 -35.11 -9.07 -3.70
CA ASN A 866 -35.15 -7.94 -2.76
C ASN A 866 -34.46 -8.27 -1.43
N GLU A 867 -33.29 -8.88 -1.52
CA GLU A 867 -32.54 -9.40 -0.38
C GLU A 867 -31.29 -8.55 -0.16
N GLU A 868 -30.99 -8.26 1.10
CA GLU A 868 -29.83 -7.46 1.49
C GLU A 868 -28.70 -8.38 1.97
N LEU A 869 -27.56 -8.31 1.29
CA LEU A 869 -26.36 -9.09 1.58
C LEU A 869 -25.25 -8.12 2.03
N MET A 870 -24.62 -8.38 3.18
CA MET A 870 -23.53 -7.55 3.70
C MET A 870 -22.18 -8.22 3.51
N LEU A 871 -21.18 -7.43 3.10
CA LEU A 871 -19.79 -7.83 2.94
C LEU A 871 -18.88 -6.82 3.68
N SER A 872 -17.93 -7.31 4.48
CA SER A 872 -16.92 -6.44 5.10
C SER A 872 -15.78 -6.18 4.11
N VAL A 873 -15.41 -4.92 3.90
CA VAL A 873 -14.42 -4.53 2.89
C VAL A 873 -13.04 -4.37 3.54
N PRO A 874 -12.03 -5.20 3.21
CA PRO A 874 -10.68 -5.10 3.77
C PRO A 874 -9.90 -3.94 3.14
N HIS A 875 -8.74 -3.58 3.70
CA HIS A 875 -7.86 -2.54 3.14
C HIS A 875 -7.35 -2.86 1.71
N ASP A 876 -7.10 -4.14 1.40
CA ASP A 876 -6.69 -4.60 0.07
C ASP A 876 -7.88 -5.30 -0.63
N TYR A 877 -8.86 -4.48 -1.06
CA TYR A 877 -10.09 -4.98 -1.69
C TYR A 877 -9.94 -5.10 -3.21
N GLY A 878 -10.42 -6.23 -3.75
CA GLY A 878 -10.60 -6.44 -5.19
C GLY A 878 -12.03 -6.19 -5.64
N SER A 879 -12.35 -6.56 -6.89
CA SER A 879 -13.73 -6.56 -7.38
C SER A 879 -14.60 -7.59 -6.65
N VAL A 880 -15.86 -7.26 -6.38
CA VAL A 880 -16.84 -8.25 -5.89
C VAL A 880 -17.16 -9.20 -7.04
N LYS A 881 -16.87 -10.49 -6.83
CA LYS A 881 -17.24 -11.54 -7.80
C LYS A 881 -18.67 -11.98 -7.53
N LEU A 882 -19.52 -11.87 -8.54
CA LEU A 882 -20.91 -12.31 -8.53
C LEU A 882 -21.04 -13.56 -9.40
N GLN A 883 -21.68 -14.61 -8.89
CA GLN A 883 -22.00 -15.83 -9.63
C GLN A 883 -23.45 -16.23 -9.38
N VAL A 884 -24.15 -16.65 -10.43
CA VAL A 884 -25.53 -17.18 -10.34
C VAL A 884 -25.48 -18.68 -10.53
N PHE A 885 -26.25 -19.42 -9.73
CA PHE A 885 -26.32 -20.87 -9.77
C PHE A 885 -27.77 -21.35 -9.83
N ASP A 886 -27.97 -22.51 -10.46
CA ASP A 886 -29.19 -23.31 -10.36
C ASP A 886 -29.02 -24.33 -9.22
N TYR A 887 -29.96 -24.33 -8.27
CA TYR A 887 -29.92 -25.24 -7.14
C TYR A 887 -30.47 -26.62 -7.51
N ASP A 888 -29.65 -27.65 -7.39
CA ASP A 888 -30.03 -29.03 -7.65
C ASP A 888 -30.06 -29.88 -6.38
N ALA A 889 -31.15 -30.62 -6.17
CA ALA A 889 -31.30 -31.43 -4.96
C ALA A 889 -30.42 -32.72 -4.95
N PHE A 890 -29.98 -33.19 -6.11
CA PHE A 890 -29.32 -34.50 -6.27
C PHE A 890 -28.05 -34.48 -7.15
N SER A 891 -27.64 -33.31 -7.64
CA SER A 891 -26.44 -33.03 -8.44
C SER A 891 -25.68 -31.83 -7.87
N GLY A 892 -24.51 -31.50 -8.44
CA GLY A 892 -23.84 -30.24 -8.13
C GLY A 892 -24.50 -29.09 -8.89
N ASP A 893 -24.69 -27.96 -8.22
CA ASP A 893 -25.36 -26.76 -8.76
C ASP A 893 -24.72 -26.25 -10.07
N ASP A 894 -25.55 -26.03 -11.09
CA ASP A 894 -25.11 -25.57 -12.40
C ASP A 894 -24.89 -24.05 -12.42
N ILE A 895 -23.77 -23.61 -13.02
CA ILE A 895 -23.49 -22.17 -13.15
C ILE A 895 -24.39 -21.52 -14.23
N MET A 896 -25.03 -20.41 -13.85
CA MET A 896 -25.96 -19.61 -14.65
C MET A 896 -25.37 -18.24 -15.03
N GLY A 897 -24.05 -18.09 -14.93
CA GLY A 897 -23.29 -16.91 -15.35
C GLY A 897 -22.57 -16.22 -14.20
N GLU A 898 -21.62 -15.34 -14.55
CA GLU A 898 -20.81 -14.58 -13.59
C GLU A 898 -20.58 -13.13 -14.02
N ALA A 899 -20.24 -12.27 -13.07
CA ALA A 899 -19.90 -10.87 -13.31
C ALA A 899 -18.92 -10.35 -12.24
N GLY A 900 -18.06 -9.41 -12.61
CA GLY A 900 -17.23 -8.66 -11.68
C GLY A 900 -17.79 -7.26 -11.45
N ILE A 901 -17.95 -6.87 -10.19
CA ILE A 901 -18.42 -5.54 -9.77
C ILE A 901 -17.25 -4.76 -9.16
N ASP A 902 -16.90 -3.64 -9.78
CA ASP A 902 -15.87 -2.74 -9.25
C ASP A 902 -16.48 -1.76 -8.24
N ILE A 903 -16.03 -1.86 -6.98
CA ILE A 903 -16.52 -1.04 -5.86
C ILE A 903 -15.60 0.14 -5.56
N GLN A 904 -14.46 0.26 -6.24
CA GLN A 904 -13.53 1.38 -6.05
C GLN A 904 -14.16 2.74 -6.36
N PRO A 905 -14.97 2.92 -7.44
CA PRO A 905 -15.65 4.19 -7.69
C PRO A 905 -16.60 4.60 -6.56
N LEU A 906 -17.33 3.64 -5.98
CA LEU A 906 -18.24 3.85 -4.85
C LEU A 906 -17.50 4.34 -3.61
N ILE A 907 -16.46 3.60 -3.21
CA ILE A 907 -15.68 3.88 -2.00
C ILE A 907 -14.94 5.20 -2.15
N THR A 908 -14.30 5.44 -3.30
CA THR A 908 -13.57 6.70 -3.55
C THR A 908 -14.52 7.90 -3.47
N SER A 909 -15.73 7.78 -4.04
CA SER A 909 -16.75 8.82 -3.94
C SER A 909 -17.22 9.01 -2.48
N ALA A 910 -17.49 7.92 -1.75
CA ALA A 910 -17.91 7.99 -0.36
C ALA A 910 -16.83 8.56 0.59
N MET A 911 -15.56 8.31 0.32
CA MET A 911 -14.44 8.87 1.10
C MET A 911 -14.22 10.35 0.79
N ALA A 912 -14.33 10.76 -0.48
CA ALA A 912 -14.12 12.14 -0.91
C ALA A 912 -15.15 13.13 -0.34
N PHE A 913 -16.40 12.70 -0.15
CA PHE A 913 -17.49 13.57 0.32
C PHE A 913 -17.69 13.55 1.84
N GLY A 914 -16.94 12.75 2.60
CA GLY A 914 -17.01 12.78 4.07
C GLY A 914 -18.33 12.24 4.61
N ASP A 915 -19.04 13.05 5.39
CA ASP A 915 -20.33 12.69 5.99
C ASP A 915 -21.49 13.00 5.00
N PRO A 916 -22.15 11.96 4.44
CA PRO A 916 -23.24 12.16 3.47
C PRO A 916 -24.49 12.82 4.06
N GLU A 917 -24.68 12.84 5.39
CA GLU A 917 -25.84 13.51 6.02
C GLU A 917 -25.80 15.04 5.87
N MET A 918 -24.62 15.61 5.57
CA MET A 918 -24.44 17.04 5.38
C MET A 918 -24.87 17.55 4.00
N PHE A 919 -25.22 16.65 3.06
CA PHE A 919 -25.50 16.98 1.67
C PHE A 919 -26.92 16.53 1.26
N GLY A 920 -27.57 17.31 0.38
CA GLY A 920 -28.82 16.89 -0.24
C GLY A 920 -28.61 15.92 -1.40
N ASP A 921 -29.70 15.37 -1.95
CA ASP A 921 -29.65 14.39 -3.04
C ASP A 921 -28.84 14.93 -4.23
N MET A 922 -27.72 14.27 -4.55
CA MET A 922 -26.83 14.70 -5.61
C MET A 922 -25.98 13.56 -6.17
N GLN A 923 -25.61 13.66 -7.44
CA GLN A 923 -24.68 12.75 -8.07
C GLN A 923 -23.24 13.07 -7.68
N ILE A 924 -22.53 12.08 -7.15
CA ILE A 924 -21.15 12.23 -6.64
C ILE A 924 -20.12 11.42 -7.44
N GLY A 925 -20.57 10.44 -8.23
CA GLY A 925 -19.67 9.58 -9.00
C GLY A 925 -20.40 8.77 -10.07
N LYS A 926 -19.62 8.01 -10.83
CA LYS A 926 -20.13 7.14 -11.91
C LYS A 926 -19.14 6.02 -12.23
N TRP A 927 -19.60 4.79 -12.37
CA TRP A 927 -18.85 3.66 -12.92
C TRP A 927 -19.27 3.47 -14.38
N LEU A 928 -18.34 3.76 -15.30
CA LEU A 928 -18.61 3.82 -16.74
C LEU A 928 -18.69 2.41 -17.34
N LYS A 929 -19.68 2.22 -18.22
CA LYS A 929 -19.79 1.02 -19.04
C LYS A 929 -18.59 0.93 -19.97
N SER A 930 -17.97 -0.24 -20.04
CA SER A 930 -16.88 -0.53 -20.97
C SER A 930 -17.09 -1.90 -21.61
N ARG A 931 -16.28 -2.22 -22.63
CA ARG A 931 -16.31 -3.56 -23.25
C ARG A 931 -15.77 -4.66 -22.34
N ASP A 932 -15.01 -4.27 -21.31
CA ASP A 932 -14.30 -5.18 -20.41
C ASP A 932 -15.03 -5.41 -19.07
N ASN A 933 -16.17 -4.72 -18.84
CA ASN A 933 -17.00 -4.89 -17.64
C ASN A 933 -18.41 -5.40 -17.98
N ALA A 934 -19.14 -5.83 -16.96
CA ALA A 934 -20.46 -6.45 -17.11
C ALA A 934 -21.62 -5.44 -17.19
N LEU A 935 -21.36 -4.13 -17.19
CA LEU A 935 -22.41 -3.11 -17.10
C LEU A 935 -23.26 -3.02 -18.38
N ILE A 936 -24.57 -2.94 -18.23
CA ILE A 936 -25.52 -2.72 -19.32
C ILE A 936 -25.57 -1.24 -19.70
N GLU A 937 -25.48 -0.37 -18.70
CA GLU A 937 -25.44 1.08 -18.81
C GLU A 937 -24.51 1.63 -17.73
N ASP A 938 -24.18 2.92 -17.83
CA ASP A 938 -23.32 3.50 -16.82
C ASP A 938 -24.02 3.54 -15.46
N SER A 939 -23.30 3.10 -14.43
CA SER A 939 -23.81 3.02 -13.07
C SER A 939 -23.52 4.33 -12.32
N ILE A 940 -24.56 5.00 -11.85
CA ILE A 940 -24.46 6.30 -11.20
C ILE A 940 -24.32 6.13 -9.68
N ILE A 941 -23.43 6.91 -9.05
CA ILE A 941 -23.25 6.97 -7.60
C ILE A 941 -23.85 8.29 -7.10
N ASN A 942 -24.82 8.18 -6.20
CA ASN A 942 -25.56 9.31 -5.64
C ASN A 942 -25.47 9.32 -4.12
N ILE A 943 -25.51 10.52 -3.53
CA ILE A 943 -26.00 10.69 -2.17
C ILE A 943 -27.52 10.74 -2.26
N ALA A 944 -28.21 9.85 -1.56
CA ALA A 944 -29.66 9.82 -1.46
C ALA A 944 -30.05 9.44 -0.03
N ASP A 945 -30.93 10.24 0.60
CA ASP A 945 -31.35 10.05 2.00
C ASP A 945 -30.18 9.99 3.00
N GLY A 946 -29.17 10.85 2.81
CA GLY A 946 -27.97 10.86 3.67
C GLY A 946 -27.09 9.62 3.52
N LYS A 947 -27.24 8.84 2.45
CA LYS A 947 -26.48 7.60 2.20
C LYS A 947 -25.86 7.60 0.81
N VAL A 948 -24.68 7.01 0.68
CA VAL A 948 -24.03 6.84 -0.62
C VAL A 948 -24.52 5.54 -1.26
N LYS A 949 -25.28 5.68 -2.34
CA LYS A 949 -25.90 4.57 -3.08
C LYS A 949 -25.44 4.52 -4.52
N GLN A 950 -25.36 3.32 -5.09
CA GLN A 950 -25.04 3.08 -6.50
C GLN A 950 -25.95 2.00 -7.09
N GLU A 951 -26.66 2.35 -8.16
CA GLU A 951 -27.47 1.39 -8.92
C GLU A 951 -26.64 0.69 -9.99
N VAL A 952 -26.68 -0.63 -10.03
CA VAL A 952 -25.83 -1.46 -10.88
C VAL A 952 -26.69 -2.42 -11.68
N HIS A 953 -26.66 -2.27 -13.00
CA HIS A 953 -27.33 -3.14 -13.97
C HIS A 953 -26.28 -3.90 -14.77
N ILE A 954 -26.25 -5.22 -14.59
CA ILE A 954 -25.21 -6.07 -15.18
C ILE A 954 -25.79 -7.18 -16.05
N LYS A 955 -25.08 -7.48 -17.13
CA LYS A 955 -25.31 -8.64 -17.98
C LYS A 955 -24.35 -9.74 -17.58
N LEU A 956 -24.88 -10.93 -17.30
CA LEU A 956 -24.08 -12.08 -16.91
C LEU A 956 -23.19 -12.53 -18.07
N GLN A 957 -21.94 -12.83 -17.75
CA GLN A 957 -20.93 -13.35 -18.66
C GLN A 957 -20.85 -14.87 -18.56
N ASN A 958 -20.27 -15.52 -19.57
CA ASN A 958 -20.14 -16.98 -19.65
C ASN A 958 -21.48 -17.75 -19.61
N VAL A 959 -22.56 -17.10 -20.06
CA VAL A 959 -23.92 -17.66 -20.14
C VAL A 959 -24.67 -17.09 -21.35
N GLU A 960 -25.65 -17.85 -21.88
CA GLU A 960 -26.45 -17.47 -23.04
C GLU A 960 -27.43 -16.30 -22.79
N SER A 961 -27.93 -16.16 -21.56
CA SER A 961 -28.84 -15.09 -21.15
C SER A 961 -28.82 -14.88 -19.64
N GLY A 962 -29.13 -13.66 -19.22
CA GLY A 962 -29.29 -13.31 -17.82
C GLY A 962 -28.79 -11.91 -17.50
N GLU A 963 -29.64 -11.13 -16.86
CA GLU A 963 -29.33 -9.77 -16.39
C GLU A 963 -29.70 -9.67 -14.91
N LEU A 964 -28.95 -8.87 -14.15
CA LEU A 964 -29.22 -8.62 -12.73
C LEU A 964 -29.26 -7.12 -12.47
N GLU A 965 -30.22 -6.74 -11.63
CA GLU A 965 -30.33 -5.41 -11.05
C GLU A 965 -30.00 -5.49 -9.55
N LEU A 966 -29.06 -4.66 -9.12
CA LEU A 966 -28.63 -4.56 -7.73
C LEU A 966 -28.35 -3.10 -7.34
N GLU A 967 -28.40 -2.83 -6.04
CA GLU A 967 -28.06 -1.54 -5.46
C GLU A 967 -26.99 -1.74 -4.39
N LEU A 968 -25.96 -0.91 -4.44
CA LEU A 968 -24.85 -0.92 -3.50
C LEU A 968 -24.99 0.29 -2.57
N GLU A 969 -24.81 0.07 -1.27
CA GLU A 969 -24.77 1.12 -0.24
C GLU A 969 -23.47 0.99 0.56
N TRP A 970 -22.75 2.10 0.72
CA TRP A 970 -21.53 2.15 1.53
C TRP A 970 -21.85 2.54 2.97
N LEU A 971 -21.46 1.70 3.92
CA LEU A 971 -21.61 1.93 5.35
C LEU A 971 -20.22 2.10 5.97
N ARG A 972 -19.96 3.26 6.56
CA ARG A 972 -18.74 3.47 7.34
C ARG A 972 -18.84 2.68 8.64
N LEU A 973 -17.72 2.08 9.07
CA LEU A 973 -17.57 1.59 10.42
C LEU A 973 -17.18 2.80 11.27
N ASP A 974 -17.99 3.14 12.28
CA ASP A 974 -17.63 4.16 13.26
C ASP A 974 -16.30 3.74 13.91
N GLN A 975 -15.28 4.58 13.79
CA GLN A 975 -13.95 4.35 14.38
C GLN A 975 -13.97 4.48 15.89
#